data_AF-A0A1B0FUZ4-F1
#
_entry.id   AF-A0A1B0FUZ4-F1
#
_cell.length_a   1.000
_cell.length_b   1.000
_cell.length_c   1.000
_cell.angle_alpha   90.00
_cell.angle_beta   90.00
_cell.angle_gamma   90.00
#
_symmetry.space_group_name_H-M   'P 1'
#
loop_
_entity.id
_entity.type
_entity.pdbx_description
1 polymer ?
#
loop_
_entity_poly.entity_id
_entity_poly.type
_entity_poly.pdbx_seq_one_letter_code
_entity_poly.pdbx_strand_id
1 'polypeptide(L)'
;PQAPEVAALVDTAGDIKRVKYIPKGENVTEHNIFVIYTKENYLLKTKLELFLKSLLKFTTIDLHLHIITDEKSETSAETVLKNQINKYRKRVFYTLYDVEDFAAKINDIVYVMLPFFSSHAGSYYSDALFFLSLGLHRIVDPKMNQAILIDCDVVFRTDVKYLFEQFKKFTPENLFGLAPELTPVYRHILYRYRATYPKSSFGNPYYLSTTSHRKTQKYGYPGLNSGVVMLQFDRIRASKLYAESLKFENVKQLTDKYSFKGHLGDQDFFTLLGYEFPALIYRLDCIWNRQLCTWWKEHGYSDVFDQFFHCEAKVASSWRIATFAGYTDENEAVKKVNKEWTIRKIPKLHFLWRKRRPFLWLRRKRWLAMSNSNKIFLVLIAISGGALLILYSSNDLFARPILRTFFQSQPTGPPQPQAPEVAALVDTAGDIKRVKYIPKGENVTEHNIFVIYTKENYLLKTKLELFLKSLLKFTTIDLHLHIITDEKSETSAETVLKNQINKYRKRVFYTLYDVEDFAAKINDIVYVMLPFFSSHAGSYYSDALFFLSLGLHRIVDPKMNQAILIDCDVVFRTDVKYLFEQFKKFTPENLFGLAPELTPVYRHILYRYRATYPKSSFGNPYYLSTTSHRKTQKYGYPGLNSGVVMLQFDRIRASKLYAESLKFENVKQLTDKYSFKGHLGDQDFFTLLGYEFPALIYRLDCIWNRQLCTWWKEHGYSDVFDQFFHCEGKIKLYHGNCNTRVPE
;
A
#
# COMPACT_ATOMS: atom_id res chain seq x y z
N PRO A 1 28.97 23.63 33.50
CA PRO A 1 28.71 22.17 33.57
C PRO A 1 29.16 21.51 32.26
N GLN A 2 30.21 20.67 32.34
CA GLN A 2 30.89 20.05 31.21
C GLN A 2 29.93 19.29 30.27
N ALA A 3 30.23 19.32 28.97
CA ALA A 3 29.55 18.51 27.96
C ALA A 3 29.68 17.02 28.30
N PRO A 4 28.61 16.21 28.19
CA PRO A 4 28.69 14.79 28.50
C PRO A 4 29.41 14.01 27.39
N GLU A 5 30.41 13.22 27.78
CA GLU A 5 31.13 12.27 26.93
C GLU A 5 30.22 11.17 26.39
N VAL A 6 30.47 10.81 25.13
CA VAL A 6 29.93 9.61 24.47
C VAL A 6 30.71 8.40 25.00
N ALA A 7 30.12 7.62 25.89
CA ALA A 7 30.66 6.33 26.27
C ALA A 7 30.40 5.31 25.14
N ALA A 8 31.46 4.90 24.44
CA ALA A 8 31.44 3.69 23.64
C ALA A 8 31.46 2.48 24.58
N LEU A 9 30.45 1.61 24.52
CA LEU A 9 30.47 0.31 25.18
C LEU A 9 30.79 -0.77 24.15
N VAL A 10 31.85 -1.53 24.44
CA VAL A 10 32.33 -2.71 23.71
C VAL A 10 31.72 -3.95 24.35
N ASP A 11 31.07 -4.73 23.50
CA ASP A 11 31.03 -6.21 23.40
C ASP A 11 30.97 -7.06 24.68
N THR A 12 29.79 -7.66 24.92
CA THR A 12 29.66 -9.13 25.10
C THR A 12 28.18 -9.53 24.95
N ALA A 13 27.93 -10.50 24.08
CA ALA A 13 26.68 -11.28 23.91
C ALA A 13 25.40 -10.53 23.47
N GLY A 14 25.18 -10.43 22.14
CA GLY A 14 23.82 -10.42 21.56
C GLY A 14 22.92 -9.20 21.78
N ASP A 15 23.48 -8.04 22.13
CA ASP A 15 22.70 -6.83 22.44
C ASP A 15 22.55 -5.82 21.29
N ILE A 16 21.47 -5.03 21.39
CA ILE A 16 20.99 -3.98 20.48
C ILE A 16 22.11 -2.97 20.23
N LYS A 17 22.50 -2.76 18.97
CA LYS A 17 23.77 -2.13 18.56
C LYS A 17 23.79 -0.61 18.67
N ARG A 18 22.65 0.07 18.81
CA ARG A 18 22.58 1.54 18.97
C ARG A 18 21.57 1.96 20.03
N VAL A 19 22.07 2.32 21.22
CA VAL A 19 21.33 3.06 22.25
C VAL A 19 22.02 4.42 22.43
N LYS A 20 21.45 5.49 21.89
CA LYS A 20 21.91 6.86 22.16
C LYS A 20 20.95 7.53 23.14
N TYR A 21 21.50 7.89 24.30
CA TYR A 21 20.88 8.50 25.48
C TYR A 21 20.37 7.50 26.53
N ILE A 22 21.21 7.27 27.54
CA ILE A 22 20.82 6.74 28.86
C ILE A 22 21.04 7.90 29.85
N PRO A 23 19.99 8.42 30.51
CA PRO A 23 20.18 9.40 31.58
C PRO A 23 21.10 8.79 32.66
N LYS A 24 22.05 9.56 33.19
CA LYS A 24 22.87 9.10 34.33
C LYS A 24 21.95 8.83 35.54
N GLY A 25 21.86 7.56 35.94
CA GLY A 25 21.13 7.07 37.11
C GLY A 25 20.13 5.96 36.75
N GLU A 26 20.13 4.86 37.52
CA GLU A 26 19.12 3.79 37.43
C GLU A 26 17.72 4.38 37.66
N ASN A 27 17.00 4.70 36.60
CA ASN A 27 15.61 5.14 36.69
C ASN A 27 14.80 4.47 35.59
N VAL A 28 14.52 3.19 35.80
CA VAL A 28 13.44 2.49 35.09
C VAL A 28 12.14 3.13 35.60
N THR A 29 11.53 4.02 34.82
CA THR A 29 10.19 4.50 35.18
C THR A 29 9.20 3.35 35.00
N GLU A 30 8.19 3.24 35.87
CA GLU A 30 7.13 2.24 35.69
C GLU A 30 6.24 2.53 34.45
N HIS A 31 6.36 3.71 33.85
CA HIS A 31 5.49 4.20 32.77
C HIS A 31 6.23 4.28 31.43
N ASN A 32 6.30 3.13 30.75
CA ASN A 32 7.02 2.97 29.48
C ASN A 32 6.06 3.06 28.29
N ILE A 33 6.34 3.95 27.34
CA ILE A 33 5.56 4.11 26.10
C ILE A 33 6.48 3.85 24.91
N PHE A 34 6.11 2.90 24.06
CA PHE A 34 6.79 2.63 22.80
C PHE A 34 6.07 3.32 21.65
N VAL A 35 6.83 3.90 20.73
CA VAL A 35 6.32 4.54 19.51
C VAL A 35 7.21 4.15 18.34
N ILE A 36 6.61 3.71 17.25
CA ILE A 36 7.31 3.45 15.99
C ILE A 36 7.36 4.74 15.18
N TYR A 37 8.56 5.15 14.77
CA TYR A 37 8.82 6.34 13.95
C TYR A 37 9.89 6.02 12.91
N THR A 38 9.47 5.46 11.79
CA THR A 38 10.38 5.06 10.70
C THR A 38 9.91 5.62 9.36
N LYS A 39 10.82 5.65 8.39
CA LYS A 39 10.61 6.13 7.02
C LYS A 39 10.00 7.54 7.03
N GLU A 40 10.61 8.44 7.78
CA GLU A 40 10.12 9.81 7.98
C GLU A 40 9.74 10.48 6.66
N ASN A 41 8.58 11.15 6.70
CA ASN A 41 8.25 12.25 5.81
C ASN A 41 7.69 13.42 6.64
N TYR A 42 7.42 14.54 5.97
CA TYR A 42 6.85 15.74 6.61
C TYR A 42 5.59 15.44 7.44
N LEU A 43 4.66 14.66 6.90
CA LEU A 43 3.41 14.29 7.58
C LEU A 43 3.67 13.46 8.85
N LEU A 44 4.58 12.48 8.79
CA LEU A 44 4.93 11.65 9.94
C LEU A 44 5.60 12.47 11.05
N LYS A 45 6.48 13.40 10.67
CA LYS A 45 7.09 14.35 11.61
C LYS A 45 6.04 15.20 12.32
N THR A 46 5.08 15.76 11.57
CA THR A 46 3.98 16.56 12.14
C THR A 46 3.09 15.72 13.07
N LYS A 47 2.84 14.46 12.73
CA LYS A 47 2.13 13.51 13.61
C LYS A 47 2.88 13.31 14.93
N LEU A 48 4.18 13.04 14.89
CA LEU A 48 5.00 12.90 16.09
C LEU A 48 5.02 14.18 16.94
N GLU A 49 5.13 15.36 16.31
CA GLU A 49 5.04 16.64 17.01
C GLU A 49 3.69 16.83 17.71
N LEU A 50 2.59 16.49 17.06
CA LEU A 50 1.24 16.61 17.62
C LEU A 50 1.00 15.59 18.75
N PHE A 51 1.47 14.36 18.57
CA PHE A 51 1.48 13.31 19.58
C PHE A 51 2.18 13.80 20.86
N LEU A 52 3.43 14.23 20.75
CA LEU A 52 4.21 14.72 21.89
C LEU A 52 3.59 15.98 22.51
N LYS A 53 3.15 16.94 21.68
CA LYS A 53 2.49 18.16 22.15
C LYS A 53 1.27 17.84 23.01
N SER A 54 0.45 16.90 22.57
CA SER A 54 -0.77 16.50 23.29
C SER A 54 -0.45 15.68 24.55
N LEU A 55 0.48 14.73 24.47
CA LEU A 55 0.94 13.92 25.60
C LEU A 55 1.54 14.80 26.72
N LEU A 56 2.53 15.63 26.37
CA LEU A 56 3.26 16.46 27.33
C LEU A 56 2.39 17.56 27.94
N LYS A 57 1.35 18.00 27.23
CA LYS A 57 0.37 18.94 27.75
C LYS A 57 -0.42 18.36 28.93
N PHE A 58 -0.79 17.08 28.88
CA PHE A 58 -1.70 16.48 29.86
C PHE A 58 -1.00 15.60 30.89
N THR A 59 0.16 15.02 30.58
CA THR A 59 0.83 14.09 31.51
C THR A 59 1.16 14.74 32.86
N THR A 60 0.83 14.05 33.95
CA THR A 60 1.23 14.43 35.32
C THR A 60 2.27 13.48 35.92
N ILE A 61 2.64 12.44 35.19
CA ILE A 61 3.59 11.41 35.60
C ILE A 61 4.89 11.50 34.80
N ASP A 62 5.95 10.96 35.41
CA ASP A 62 7.23 10.75 34.74
C ASP A 62 7.09 9.61 33.73
N LEU A 63 7.63 9.81 32.52
CA LEU A 63 7.50 8.86 31.40
C LEU A 63 8.86 8.50 30.83
N HIS A 64 9.00 7.27 30.35
CA HIS A 64 10.06 6.86 29.43
C HIS A 64 9.47 6.59 28.05
N LEU A 65 9.92 7.34 27.05
CA LEU A 65 9.55 7.18 25.64
C LEU A 65 10.59 6.33 24.91
N HIS A 66 10.19 5.17 24.44
CA HIS A 66 10.99 4.27 23.63
C HIS A 66 10.63 4.47 22.16
N ILE A 67 11.48 5.17 21.41
CA ILE A 67 11.21 5.51 20.02
C ILE A 67 12.00 4.57 19.11
N ILE A 68 11.29 3.82 18.29
CA ILE A 68 11.88 2.83 17.38
C ILE A 68 12.00 3.49 16.01
N THR A 69 13.22 3.66 15.53
CA THR A 69 13.56 4.49 14.38
C THR A 69 14.49 3.75 13.43
N ASP A 70 14.43 4.07 12.14
CA ASP A 70 15.50 3.76 11.21
C ASP A 70 16.56 4.86 11.24
N GLU A 71 17.75 4.56 10.70
CA GLU A 71 18.91 5.46 10.69
C GLU A 71 18.58 6.84 10.08
N LYS A 72 17.72 6.91 9.06
CA LYS A 72 17.39 8.18 8.38
C LYS A 72 16.44 9.03 9.22
N SER A 73 15.55 8.41 9.99
CA SER A 73 14.54 9.10 10.82
C SER A 73 15.07 9.52 12.20
N GLU A 74 16.19 8.94 12.66
CA GLU A 74 16.71 9.08 14.03
C GLU A 74 16.95 10.55 14.43
N THR A 75 17.66 11.30 13.59
CA THR A 75 18.02 12.71 13.88
C THR A 75 16.78 13.60 13.98
N SER A 76 15.78 13.35 13.13
CA SER A 76 14.52 14.10 13.15
C SER A 76 13.71 13.78 14.41
N ALA A 77 13.61 12.50 14.77
CA ALA A 77 12.96 12.06 16.00
C ALA A 77 13.58 12.73 17.23
N GLU A 78 14.92 12.70 17.33
CA GLU A 78 15.64 13.29 18.45
C GLU A 78 15.41 14.80 18.56
N THR A 79 15.46 15.49 17.42
CA THR A 79 15.21 16.94 17.34
C THR A 79 13.80 17.28 17.83
N VAL A 80 12.79 16.56 17.37
CA VAL A 80 11.39 16.75 17.76
C VAL A 80 11.19 16.49 19.26
N LEU A 81 11.75 15.40 19.79
CA LEU A 81 11.71 15.06 21.22
C LEU A 81 12.34 16.16 22.08
N LYS A 82 13.58 16.56 21.79
CA LYS A 82 14.29 17.61 22.52
C LYS A 82 13.50 18.91 22.53
N ASN A 83 12.99 19.33 21.38
CA ASN A 83 12.24 20.59 21.25
C ASN A 83 10.93 20.56 22.06
N GLN A 84 10.15 19.49 21.98
CA GLN A 84 8.87 19.40 22.70
C GLN A 84 9.10 19.22 24.22
N ILE A 85 10.03 18.36 24.64
CA ILE A 85 10.32 18.13 26.06
C ILE A 85 10.81 19.42 26.74
N ASN A 86 11.74 20.13 26.10
CA ASN A 86 12.25 21.42 26.62
C ASN A 86 11.15 22.48 26.72
N LYS A 87 10.24 22.52 25.75
CA LYS A 87 9.12 23.47 25.71
C LYS A 87 8.14 23.27 26.86
N TYR A 88 7.81 22.03 27.20
CA TYR A 88 6.80 21.70 28.22
C TYR A 88 7.40 21.54 29.63
N ARG A 89 8.74 21.45 29.76
CA ARG A 89 9.47 21.29 31.03
C ARG A 89 8.94 20.13 31.89
N LYS A 90 8.62 19.00 31.23
CA LYS A 90 8.16 17.77 31.88
C LYS A 90 9.34 16.83 32.12
N ARG A 91 9.29 16.02 33.18
CA ARG A 91 10.29 14.98 33.42
C ARG A 91 9.97 13.76 32.54
N VAL A 92 10.51 13.79 31.33
CA VAL A 92 10.35 12.72 30.33
C VAL A 92 11.73 12.28 29.88
N PHE A 93 11.98 10.99 29.99
CA PHE A 93 13.15 10.33 29.46
C PHE A 93 12.80 9.74 28.09
N TYR A 94 13.80 9.60 27.22
CA TYR A 94 13.60 8.91 25.96
C TYR A 94 14.82 8.06 25.60
N THR A 95 14.58 6.99 24.85
CA THR A 95 15.60 6.15 24.26
C THR A 95 15.23 5.90 22.80
N LEU A 96 16.21 6.07 21.90
CA LEU A 96 16.07 5.72 20.50
C LEU A 96 16.61 4.31 20.28
N TYR A 97 15.87 3.51 19.53
CA TYR A 97 16.22 2.15 19.17
C TYR A 97 16.27 2.01 17.65
N ASP A 98 17.25 1.26 17.15
CA ASP A 98 17.27 0.87 15.76
C ASP A 98 16.19 -0.19 15.48
N VAL A 99 15.36 0.07 14.48
CA VAL A 99 14.36 -0.88 14.00
C VAL A 99 14.98 -2.21 13.54
N GLU A 100 16.18 -2.19 12.95
CA GLU A 100 16.80 -3.41 12.44
C GLU A 100 17.14 -4.39 13.57
N ASP A 101 17.58 -3.87 14.72
CA ASP A 101 17.85 -4.67 15.91
C ASP A 101 16.58 -5.34 16.45
N PHE A 102 15.46 -4.61 16.43
CA PHE A 102 14.17 -5.11 16.89
C PHE A 102 13.65 -6.19 15.93
N ALA A 103 13.72 -5.93 14.62
CA ALA A 103 13.31 -6.85 13.57
C ALA A 103 14.08 -8.18 13.64
N ALA A 104 15.40 -8.13 13.86
CA ALA A 104 16.23 -9.32 13.96
C ALA A 104 15.80 -10.25 15.12
N LYS A 105 15.41 -9.68 16.27
CA LYS A 105 15.04 -10.44 17.47
C LYS A 105 13.66 -11.11 17.39
N ILE A 106 12.82 -10.74 16.43
CA ILE A 106 11.46 -11.29 16.26
C ILE A 106 11.24 -11.92 14.89
N ASN A 107 12.31 -12.16 14.15
CA ASN A 107 12.25 -12.64 12.77
C ASN A 107 11.50 -13.97 12.65
N ASP A 108 11.56 -14.84 13.66
CA ASP A 108 10.79 -16.08 13.71
C ASP A 108 9.27 -15.83 13.77
N ILE A 109 8.83 -14.85 14.57
CA ILE A 109 7.42 -14.43 14.63
C ILE A 109 7.01 -13.83 13.29
N VAL A 110 7.83 -12.93 12.74
CA VAL A 110 7.57 -12.27 11.47
C VAL A 110 7.41 -13.30 10.34
N TYR A 111 8.30 -14.29 10.28
CA TYR A 111 8.25 -15.39 9.31
C TYR A 111 6.95 -16.18 9.40
N VAL A 112 6.47 -16.46 10.61
CA VAL A 112 5.19 -17.16 10.82
C VAL A 112 4.00 -16.32 10.38
N MET A 113 3.99 -15.03 10.70
CA MET A 113 2.81 -14.16 10.52
C MET A 113 2.65 -13.63 9.10
N LEU A 114 3.75 -13.39 8.40
CA LEU A 114 3.82 -12.82 7.06
C LEU A 114 2.85 -13.45 6.04
N PRO A 115 2.74 -14.79 5.92
CA PRO A 115 1.88 -15.43 4.93
C PRO A 115 0.38 -15.18 5.16
N PHE A 116 -0.03 -14.81 6.37
CA PHE A 116 -1.44 -14.77 6.78
C PHE A 116 -1.99 -13.35 6.97
N PHE A 117 -1.14 -12.43 7.45
CA PHE A 117 -1.56 -11.11 7.94
C PHE A 117 -0.89 -9.94 7.21
N SER A 118 -0.15 -10.24 6.15
CA SER A 118 0.39 -9.25 5.22
C SER A 118 -0.35 -9.35 3.91
N SER A 119 -0.60 -8.21 3.26
CA SER A 119 -1.32 -8.24 1.97
C SER A 119 -0.57 -9.11 0.96
N HIS A 120 0.76 -8.96 0.87
CA HIS A 120 1.73 -9.84 0.19
C HIS A 120 3.16 -9.55 0.73
N ALA A 121 4.15 -10.39 0.41
CA ALA A 121 5.56 -10.14 0.75
C ALA A 121 6.03 -8.78 0.18
N GLY A 122 6.50 -7.87 1.04
CA GLY A 122 6.89 -6.51 0.68
C GLY A 122 5.77 -5.44 0.75
N SER A 123 4.63 -5.72 1.37
CA SER A 123 3.60 -4.69 1.65
C SER A 123 3.99 -3.73 2.79
N TYR A 124 3.29 -2.60 2.97
CA TYR A 124 3.48 -1.72 4.15
C TYR A 124 3.52 -2.58 5.42
N TYR A 125 2.55 -3.49 5.58
CA TYR A 125 2.42 -4.44 6.70
C TYR A 125 3.28 -5.70 6.61
N SER A 126 4.29 -5.76 5.73
CA SER A 126 5.26 -6.87 5.70
C SER A 126 6.59 -6.51 6.38
N ASP A 127 6.73 -5.28 6.83
CA ASP A 127 7.85 -4.85 7.67
C ASP A 127 7.72 -5.54 9.03
N ALA A 128 8.84 -6.03 9.59
CA ALA A 128 8.85 -6.66 10.91
C ALA A 128 8.22 -5.77 11.99
N LEU A 129 8.28 -4.44 11.79
CA LEU A 129 7.60 -3.42 12.59
C LEU A 129 6.11 -3.71 12.83
N PHE A 130 5.39 -4.24 11.85
CA PHE A 130 3.95 -4.47 11.97
C PHE A 130 3.62 -5.71 12.79
N PHE A 131 4.61 -6.50 13.20
CA PHE A 131 4.46 -7.63 14.11
C PHE A 131 5.17 -7.37 15.44
N LEU A 132 5.67 -6.16 15.65
CA LEU A 132 6.58 -5.87 16.75
C LEU A 132 5.94 -6.04 18.12
N SER A 133 4.69 -5.63 18.26
CA SER A 133 3.90 -5.80 19.48
C SER A 133 3.81 -7.27 19.93
N LEU A 134 3.87 -8.22 19.00
CA LEU A 134 3.81 -9.66 19.29
C LEU A 134 5.10 -10.17 19.94
N GLY A 135 6.24 -9.61 19.54
CA GLY A 135 7.57 -10.04 19.99
C GLY A 135 8.26 -9.10 20.97
N LEU A 136 7.69 -7.93 21.27
CA LEU A 136 8.35 -6.89 22.07
C LEU A 136 8.83 -7.38 23.46
N HIS A 137 8.10 -8.33 24.05
CA HIS A 137 8.44 -8.97 25.32
C HIS A 137 9.80 -9.69 25.33
N ARG A 138 10.33 -10.05 24.15
CA ARG A 138 11.65 -10.70 23.96
C ARG A 138 12.80 -9.70 23.82
N ILE A 139 12.48 -8.44 23.56
CA ILE A 139 13.45 -7.39 23.22
C ILE A 139 13.74 -6.50 24.43
N VAL A 140 12.67 -6.09 25.13
CA VAL A 140 12.75 -5.14 26.24
C VAL A 140 13.39 -5.77 27.48
N ASP A 141 13.89 -4.92 28.38
CA ASP A 141 14.50 -5.33 29.65
C ASP A 141 13.63 -6.40 30.36
N PRO A 142 14.21 -7.53 30.80
CA PRO A 142 13.50 -8.56 31.55
C PRO A 142 12.78 -8.06 32.80
N LYS A 143 13.26 -6.97 33.43
CA LYS A 143 12.64 -6.33 34.60
C LYS A 143 11.47 -5.42 34.23
N MET A 144 11.30 -5.04 32.96
CA MET A 144 10.15 -4.28 32.50
C MET A 144 8.92 -5.19 32.45
N ASN A 145 7.94 -4.90 33.30
CA ASN A 145 6.71 -5.72 33.41
C ASN A 145 5.58 -5.20 32.52
N GLN A 146 5.51 -3.89 32.28
CA GLN A 146 4.39 -3.26 31.57
C GLN A 146 4.88 -2.17 30.64
N ALA A 147 4.26 -2.09 29.47
CA ALA A 147 4.43 -0.97 28.56
C ALA A 147 3.18 -0.76 27.69
N ILE A 148 3.10 0.40 27.06
CA ILE A 148 2.05 0.71 26.08
C ILE A 148 2.73 1.02 24.75
N LEU A 149 2.40 0.28 23.70
CA LEU A 149 2.75 0.61 22.32
C LEU A 149 1.64 1.48 21.74
N ILE A 150 1.98 2.64 21.19
CA ILE A 150 1.01 3.62 20.68
C ILE A 150 1.47 4.14 19.31
N ASP A 151 0.53 4.26 18.38
CA ASP A 151 0.78 4.87 17.08
C ASP A 151 1.18 6.34 17.20
N CYS A 152 2.11 6.78 16.35
CA CYS A 152 2.56 8.16 16.32
C CYS A 152 1.48 9.17 15.88
N ASP A 153 0.35 8.70 15.34
CA ASP A 153 -0.77 9.53 14.91
C ASP A 153 -1.91 9.58 15.93
N VAL A 154 -1.56 9.37 17.20
CA VAL A 154 -2.45 9.48 18.34
C VAL A 154 -2.40 10.87 18.97
N VAL A 155 -3.54 11.37 19.42
CA VAL A 155 -3.66 12.63 20.17
C VAL A 155 -4.34 12.41 21.52
N PHE A 156 -3.67 12.85 22.58
CA PHE A 156 -4.17 12.78 23.95
C PHE A 156 -5.12 13.94 24.27
N ARG A 157 -6.23 13.64 24.96
CA ARG A 157 -7.17 14.63 25.52
C ARG A 157 -7.28 14.53 27.05
N THR A 158 -6.54 13.62 27.64
CA THR A 158 -6.47 13.40 29.08
C THR A 158 -5.07 12.94 29.44
N ASP A 159 -4.83 12.84 30.73
CA ASP A 159 -3.58 12.33 31.26
C ASP A 159 -3.42 10.82 30.96
N VAL A 160 -2.26 10.46 30.39
CA VAL A 160 -1.91 9.07 30.05
C VAL A 160 -1.84 8.17 31.29
N LYS A 161 -1.66 8.73 32.49
CA LYS A 161 -1.74 7.99 33.76
C LYS A 161 -2.99 7.12 33.86
N TYR A 162 -4.14 7.64 33.42
CA TYR A 162 -5.40 6.92 33.48
C TYR A 162 -5.47 5.72 32.51
N LEU A 163 -4.65 5.73 31.45
CA LEU A 163 -4.49 4.57 30.56
C LEU A 163 -3.64 3.51 31.25
N PHE A 164 -2.53 3.88 31.89
CA PHE A 164 -1.75 2.95 32.73
C PHE A 164 -2.58 2.34 33.87
N GLU A 165 -3.48 3.10 34.48
CA GLU A 165 -4.41 2.57 35.48
C GLU A 165 -5.35 1.47 34.94
N GLN A 166 -5.52 1.32 33.61
CA GLN A 166 -6.28 0.20 33.06
C GLN A 166 -5.58 -1.15 33.30
N PHE A 167 -4.25 -1.20 33.48
CA PHE A 167 -3.56 -2.45 33.86
C PHE A 167 -4.09 -3.02 35.18
N LYS A 168 -4.53 -2.17 36.11
CA LYS A 168 -5.13 -2.61 37.39
C LYS A 168 -6.45 -3.35 37.21
N LYS A 169 -7.07 -3.25 36.04
CA LYS A 169 -8.33 -3.92 35.69
C LYS A 169 -8.11 -5.23 34.93
N PHE A 170 -6.86 -5.57 34.59
CA PHE A 170 -6.55 -6.83 33.95
C PHE A 170 -6.83 -7.97 34.92
N THR A 171 -7.61 -8.95 34.47
CA THR A 171 -7.70 -10.26 35.14
C THR A 171 -6.33 -10.95 35.07
N PRO A 172 -6.05 -11.96 35.90
CA PRO A 172 -4.78 -12.69 35.86
C PRO A 172 -4.43 -13.30 34.50
N GLU A 173 -5.44 -13.62 33.67
CA GLU A 173 -5.27 -14.22 32.34
C GLU A 173 -4.98 -13.19 31.25
N ASN A 174 -5.33 -11.92 31.45
CA ASN A 174 -5.13 -10.89 30.44
C ASN A 174 -3.63 -10.61 30.24
N LEU A 175 -3.22 -10.71 28.97
CA LEU A 175 -1.87 -10.44 28.49
C LEU A 175 -1.79 -9.09 27.76
N PHE A 176 -2.86 -8.77 27.02
CA PHE A 176 -2.94 -7.59 26.17
C PHE A 176 -4.17 -6.76 26.50
N GLY A 177 -4.09 -5.44 26.32
CA GLY A 177 -5.23 -4.54 26.34
C GLY A 177 -5.37 -3.80 25.02
N LEU A 178 -6.49 -3.98 24.32
CA LEU A 178 -6.77 -3.33 23.03
C LEU A 178 -8.21 -2.83 22.96
N ALA A 179 -8.43 -1.78 22.17
CA ALA A 179 -9.76 -1.25 21.90
C ALA A 179 -10.44 -2.00 20.73
N PRO A 180 -11.79 -2.00 20.67
CA PRO A 180 -12.50 -2.55 19.52
C PRO A 180 -12.23 -1.76 18.24
N GLU A 181 -12.18 -2.45 17.11
CA GLU A 181 -12.12 -1.84 15.78
C GLU A 181 -13.45 -1.11 15.46
N LEU A 182 -13.38 0.18 15.15
CA LEU A 182 -14.54 1.05 14.91
C LEU A 182 -14.96 1.14 13.43
N THR A 183 -14.34 0.35 12.55
CA THR A 183 -14.74 0.20 11.15
C THR A 183 -15.19 -1.24 10.84
N PRO A 184 -15.95 -1.47 9.77
CA PRO A 184 -16.41 -2.82 9.40
C PRO A 184 -15.32 -3.68 8.73
N VAL A 185 -14.03 -3.39 8.87
CA VAL A 185 -12.94 -4.14 8.22
C VAL A 185 -13.00 -5.63 8.52
N TYR A 186 -13.21 -6.05 9.77
CA TYR A 186 -13.31 -7.48 10.09
C TYR A 186 -14.67 -8.07 9.76
N ARG A 187 -15.72 -7.25 9.59
CA ARG A 187 -16.97 -7.72 8.96
C ARG A 187 -16.70 -8.16 7.53
N HIS A 188 -15.87 -7.41 6.81
CA HIS A 188 -15.44 -7.71 5.46
C HIS A 188 -14.51 -8.93 5.43
N ILE A 189 -13.45 -8.95 6.24
CA ILE A 189 -12.48 -10.06 6.25
C ILE A 189 -13.16 -11.39 6.60
N LEU A 190 -14.07 -11.40 7.58
CA LEU A 190 -14.79 -12.60 8.01
C LEU A 190 -15.99 -12.97 7.13
N TYR A 191 -16.14 -12.42 5.92
CA TYR A 191 -17.37 -12.64 5.14
C TYR A 191 -17.69 -14.14 4.94
N ARG A 192 -16.67 -14.97 4.66
CA ARG A 192 -16.81 -16.43 4.48
C ARG A 192 -17.26 -17.11 5.77
N TYR A 193 -16.54 -16.87 6.86
CA TYR A 193 -16.88 -17.42 8.17
C TYR A 193 -18.29 -17.01 8.61
N ARG A 194 -18.68 -15.75 8.38
CA ARG A 194 -20.01 -15.26 8.73
C ARG A 194 -21.12 -15.85 7.87
N ALA A 195 -20.83 -16.20 6.61
CA ALA A 195 -21.76 -16.93 5.77
C ALA A 195 -22.00 -18.36 6.30
N THR A 196 -20.93 -19.03 6.76
CA THR A 196 -21.02 -20.38 7.36
C THR A 196 -21.64 -20.36 8.76
N TYR A 197 -21.35 -19.33 9.56
CA TYR A 197 -21.77 -19.19 10.95
C TYR A 197 -22.58 -17.90 11.18
N PRO A 198 -23.80 -17.79 10.62
CA PRO A 198 -24.59 -16.56 10.62
C PRO A 198 -25.02 -16.08 12.01
N LYS A 199 -24.99 -16.97 13.02
CA LYS A 199 -25.29 -16.63 14.43
C LYS A 199 -24.08 -16.10 15.20
N SER A 200 -22.87 -16.16 14.64
CA SER A 200 -21.67 -15.67 15.30
C SER A 200 -21.74 -14.17 15.57
N SER A 201 -21.16 -13.75 16.71
CA SER A 201 -20.98 -12.34 17.05
C SER A 201 -19.74 -11.70 16.40
N PHE A 202 -18.87 -12.48 15.76
CA PHE A 202 -17.62 -12.00 15.18
C PHE A 202 -17.86 -11.19 13.89
N GLY A 203 -17.14 -10.07 13.74
CA GLY A 203 -17.35 -9.10 12.66
C GLY A 203 -18.68 -8.34 12.75
N ASN A 204 -19.39 -8.40 13.87
CA ASN A 204 -20.58 -7.58 14.12
C ASN A 204 -20.20 -6.32 14.92
N PRO A 205 -20.94 -5.22 14.74
CA PRO A 205 -20.66 -3.97 15.45
C PRO A 205 -20.74 -4.18 16.96
N TYR A 206 -19.95 -3.40 17.68
CA TYR A 206 -19.86 -3.50 19.13
C TYR A 206 -21.24 -3.31 19.79
N TYR A 207 -22.04 -2.37 19.29
CA TYR A 207 -23.42 -2.15 19.73
C TYR A 207 -24.41 -2.65 18.66
N LEU A 208 -25.18 -3.69 18.95
CA LEU A 208 -26.28 -4.11 18.09
C LEU A 208 -27.54 -3.29 18.43
N SER A 209 -28.09 -2.58 17.44
CA SER A 209 -29.38 -1.89 17.56
C SER A 209 -30.49 -2.91 17.85
N THR A 210 -31.20 -2.76 18.96
CA THR A 210 -32.43 -3.51 19.24
C THR A 210 -33.63 -2.61 18.98
N THR A 211 -34.38 -2.89 17.91
CA THR A 211 -35.72 -2.32 17.66
C THR A 211 -36.83 -2.99 18.48
N SER A 212 -36.52 -3.66 19.60
CA SER A 212 -37.55 -4.27 20.46
C SER A 212 -37.37 -3.85 21.91
N HIS A 213 -38.49 -3.54 22.57
CA HIS A 213 -38.63 -3.11 23.97
C HIS A 213 -38.24 -4.21 24.99
N ARG A 214 -37.08 -4.86 24.84
CA ARG A 214 -36.51 -5.79 25.83
C ARG A 214 -35.05 -5.45 26.10
N LYS A 215 -34.76 -5.21 27.39
CA LYS A 215 -33.52 -4.69 27.99
C LYS A 215 -32.32 -5.66 27.95
N THR A 216 -31.93 -6.18 26.80
CA THR A 216 -30.63 -6.88 26.67
C THR A 216 -29.88 -6.36 25.46
N GLN A 217 -28.96 -5.43 25.68
CA GLN A 217 -28.04 -4.93 24.66
C GLN A 217 -27.11 -6.09 24.27
N LYS A 218 -27.26 -6.61 23.04
CA LYS A 218 -26.39 -7.67 22.52
C LYS A 218 -25.13 -7.01 21.95
N TYR A 219 -23.95 -7.42 22.42
CA TYR A 219 -22.68 -6.87 21.93
C TYR A 219 -22.09 -7.77 20.85
N GLY A 220 -21.64 -7.17 19.74
CA GLY A 220 -20.82 -7.85 18.74
C GLY A 220 -19.34 -7.85 19.10
N TYR A 221 -18.53 -8.55 18.31
CA TYR A 221 -17.08 -8.49 18.38
C TYR A 221 -16.56 -7.99 17.02
N PRO A 222 -16.35 -6.66 16.87
CA PRO A 222 -15.99 -6.07 15.58
C PRO A 222 -14.53 -6.31 15.16
N GLY A 223 -13.73 -6.96 16.01
CA GLY A 223 -12.28 -7.06 15.92
C GLY A 223 -11.60 -6.05 16.84
N LEU A 224 -10.28 -5.96 16.77
CA LEU A 224 -9.45 -5.08 17.62
C LEU A 224 -8.64 -4.11 16.76
N ASN A 225 -8.25 -2.98 17.34
CA ASN A 225 -7.38 -1.99 16.69
C ASN A 225 -6.04 -1.88 17.44
N SER A 226 -4.91 -1.88 16.70
CA SER A 226 -3.56 -1.87 17.27
C SER A 226 -2.97 -0.48 17.50
N GLY A 227 -3.71 0.61 17.26
CA GLY A 227 -3.19 1.96 17.50
C GLY A 227 -2.89 2.28 18.97
N VAL A 228 -3.46 1.51 19.90
CA VAL A 228 -3.13 1.52 21.34
C VAL A 228 -3.12 0.09 21.86
N VAL A 229 -1.93 -0.42 22.18
CA VAL A 229 -1.73 -1.78 22.71
C VAL A 229 -1.07 -1.72 24.09
N MET A 230 -1.77 -2.22 25.10
CA MET A 230 -1.22 -2.40 26.44
C MET A 230 -0.61 -3.80 26.57
N LEU A 231 0.64 -3.90 27.01
CA LEU A 231 1.43 -5.12 27.04
C LEU A 231 1.83 -5.47 28.49
N GLN A 232 1.41 -6.64 28.95
CA GLN A 232 1.77 -7.20 30.27
C GLN A 232 2.89 -8.23 30.11
N PHE A 233 4.15 -7.78 30.04
CA PHE A 233 5.30 -8.58 29.61
C PHE A 233 5.60 -9.77 30.49
N ASP A 234 5.52 -9.65 31.82
CA ASP A 234 5.70 -10.75 32.77
C ASP A 234 4.74 -11.92 32.45
N ARG A 235 3.47 -11.61 32.19
CA ARG A 235 2.46 -12.62 31.85
C ARG A 235 2.59 -13.13 30.42
N ILE A 236 2.94 -12.27 29.45
CA ILE A 236 3.21 -12.68 28.07
C ILE A 236 4.35 -13.71 28.04
N ARG A 237 5.45 -13.43 28.75
CA ARG A 237 6.61 -14.34 28.88
C ARG A 237 6.24 -15.66 29.56
N ALA A 238 5.34 -15.63 30.55
CA ALA A 238 4.91 -16.83 31.29
C ALA A 238 3.84 -17.67 30.56
N SER A 239 3.14 -17.10 29.57
CA SER A 239 1.99 -17.75 28.93
C SER A 239 2.41 -18.77 27.89
N LYS A 240 2.33 -20.06 28.27
CA LYS A 240 2.48 -21.17 27.33
C LYS A 240 1.45 -21.09 26.18
N LEU A 241 0.20 -20.73 26.49
CA LEU A 241 -0.85 -20.62 25.48
C LEU A 241 -0.50 -19.58 24.40
N TYR A 242 0.01 -18.41 24.82
CA TYR A 242 0.43 -17.39 23.86
C TYR A 242 1.64 -17.84 23.04
N ALA A 243 2.66 -18.42 23.68
CA ALA A 243 3.84 -18.95 22.99
C ALA A 243 3.46 -20.01 21.94
N GLU A 244 2.53 -20.92 22.26
CA GLU A 244 1.99 -21.90 21.31
C GLU A 244 1.21 -21.22 20.18
N SER A 245 0.42 -20.19 20.46
CA SER A 245 -0.38 -19.48 19.44
C SER A 245 0.47 -18.81 18.36
N LEU A 246 1.76 -18.54 18.63
CA LEU A 246 2.70 -17.96 17.68
C LEU A 246 3.36 -19.00 16.74
N LYS A 247 3.08 -20.30 16.91
CA LYS A 247 3.61 -21.35 16.02
C LYS A 247 2.85 -21.40 14.70
N PHE A 248 3.58 -21.66 13.61
CA PHE A 248 3.03 -21.69 12.25
C PHE A 248 1.75 -22.52 12.11
N GLU A 249 1.75 -23.77 12.59
CA GLU A 249 0.60 -24.66 12.47
C GLU A 249 -0.64 -24.14 13.19
N ASN A 250 -0.46 -23.49 14.35
CA ASN A 250 -1.56 -22.93 15.12
C ASN A 250 -2.11 -21.67 14.44
N VAL A 251 -1.24 -20.80 13.93
CA VAL A 251 -1.67 -19.62 13.13
C VAL A 251 -2.41 -20.06 11.87
N LYS A 252 -1.90 -21.07 11.18
CA LYS A 252 -2.55 -21.67 10.01
C LYS A 252 -3.92 -22.25 10.38
N GLN A 253 -4.01 -23.02 11.47
CA GLN A 253 -5.27 -23.60 11.93
C GLN A 253 -6.30 -22.52 12.28
N LEU A 254 -5.90 -21.44 12.93
CA LEU A 254 -6.79 -20.31 13.24
C LEU A 254 -7.27 -19.61 11.97
N THR A 255 -6.36 -19.29 11.06
CA THR A 255 -6.71 -18.61 9.80
C THR A 255 -7.63 -19.47 8.93
N ASP A 256 -7.40 -20.77 8.86
CA ASP A 256 -8.28 -21.74 8.20
C ASP A 256 -9.67 -21.79 8.87
N LYS A 257 -9.71 -21.94 10.22
CA LYS A 257 -10.96 -22.00 11.02
C LYS A 257 -11.84 -20.78 10.78
N TYR A 258 -11.25 -19.60 10.73
CA TYR A 258 -11.95 -18.33 10.57
C TYR A 258 -12.04 -17.87 9.10
N SER A 259 -11.57 -18.68 8.15
CA SER A 259 -11.49 -18.30 6.73
C SER A 259 -10.90 -16.89 6.55
N PHE A 260 -9.85 -16.61 7.31
CA PHE A 260 -9.35 -15.27 7.58
C PHE A 260 -8.10 -15.01 6.75
N LYS A 261 -8.12 -13.94 5.95
CA LYS A 261 -6.93 -13.41 5.27
C LYS A 261 -6.77 -11.93 5.62
N GLY A 262 -5.72 -11.65 6.38
CA GLY A 262 -5.41 -10.31 6.89
C GLY A 262 -4.44 -9.54 6.00
N HIS A 263 -4.28 -8.26 6.30
CA HIS A 263 -3.27 -7.39 5.71
C HIS A 263 -2.82 -6.25 6.62
N LEU A 264 -3.19 -6.25 7.90
CA LEU A 264 -2.95 -5.19 8.88
C LEU A 264 -1.94 -5.59 9.96
N GLY A 265 -1.19 -6.69 9.76
CA GLY A 265 -0.12 -7.11 10.66
C GLY A 265 -0.60 -7.65 12.00
N ASP A 266 -0.02 -7.15 13.09
CA ASP A 266 -0.33 -7.53 14.47
C ASP A 266 -1.81 -7.36 14.83
N GLN A 267 -2.47 -6.33 14.28
CA GLN A 267 -3.89 -6.06 14.49
C GLN A 267 -4.77 -7.27 14.13
N ASP A 268 -4.42 -7.93 13.02
CA ASP A 268 -5.14 -9.09 12.51
C ASP A 268 -4.93 -10.30 13.41
N PHE A 269 -3.69 -10.54 13.82
CA PHE A 269 -3.38 -11.64 14.72
C PHE A 269 -4.04 -11.43 16.09
N PHE A 270 -3.99 -10.23 16.68
CA PHE A 270 -4.70 -9.93 17.93
C PHE A 270 -6.20 -10.12 17.78
N THR A 271 -6.77 -9.75 16.64
CA THR A 271 -8.20 -9.96 16.37
C THR A 271 -8.56 -11.45 16.36
N LEU A 272 -7.78 -12.30 15.67
CA LEU A 272 -7.97 -13.75 15.69
C LEU A 272 -7.75 -14.34 17.09
N LEU A 273 -6.69 -13.91 17.78
CA LEU A 273 -6.39 -14.34 19.14
C LEU A 273 -7.54 -13.99 20.09
N GLY A 274 -8.15 -12.81 19.93
CA GLY A 274 -9.31 -12.39 20.70
C GLY A 274 -10.58 -13.17 20.39
N TYR A 275 -10.76 -13.66 19.15
CA TYR A 275 -11.88 -14.53 18.80
C TYR A 275 -11.73 -15.93 19.39
N GLU A 276 -10.52 -16.49 19.38
CA GLU A 276 -10.26 -17.85 19.89
C GLU A 276 -10.10 -17.87 21.41
N PHE A 277 -9.30 -16.95 21.95
CA PHE A 277 -8.88 -16.90 23.34
C PHE A 277 -9.20 -15.53 23.97
N PRO A 278 -10.49 -15.16 24.11
CA PRO A 278 -10.91 -13.84 24.60
C PRO A 278 -10.37 -13.51 26.00
N ALA A 279 -10.05 -14.52 26.81
CA ALA A 279 -9.41 -14.39 28.11
C ALA A 279 -8.04 -13.70 28.07
N LEU A 280 -7.29 -13.80 26.97
CA LEU A 280 -5.97 -13.16 26.83
C LEU A 280 -6.08 -11.65 26.60
N ILE A 281 -7.25 -11.16 26.19
CA ILE A 281 -7.49 -9.77 25.78
C ILE A 281 -8.38 -9.05 26.78
N TYR A 282 -7.83 -8.04 27.45
CA TYR A 282 -8.62 -7.02 28.12
C TYR A 282 -9.16 -6.02 27.09
N ARG A 283 -10.49 -5.94 26.93
CA ARG A 283 -11.09 -4.98 25.99
C ARG A 283 -11.16 -3.58 26.60
N LEU A 284 -10.37 -2.68 26.03
CA LEU A 284 -10.46 -1.26 26.33
C LEU A 284 -11.78 -0.68 25.80
N ASP A 285 -12.32 0.28 26.53
CA ASP A 285 -13.42 1.11 26.02
C ASP A 285 -12.92 1.90 24.80
N CYS A 286 -13.78 2.06 23.79
CA CYS A 286 -13.45 2.76 22.55
C CYS A 286 -12.95 4.19 22.77
N ILE A 287 -13.23 4.84 23.90
CA ILE A 287 -12.70 6.16 24.22
C ILE A 287 -11.17 6.21 24.40
N TRP A 288 -10.55 5.06 24.64
CA TRP A 288 -9.09 4.92 24.76
C TRP A 288 -8.39 4.78 23.42
N ASN A 289 -9.14 4.60 22.34
CA ASN A 289 -8.65 4.60 20.96
C ASN A 289 -9.81 5.01 20.05
N ARG A 290 -10.20 6.30 20.08
CA ARG A 290 -11.26 6.80 19.19
C ARG A 290 -10.70 6.93 17.79
N GLN A 291 -10.92 5.90 16.97
CA GLN A 291 -10.52 5.88 15.58
C GLN A 291 -11.38 6.85 14.74
N LEU A 292 -10.74 7.57 13.83
CA LEU A 292 -11.40 8.57 12.98
C LEU A 292 -11.52 8.15 11.51
N CYS A 293 -10.87 7.06 11.10
CA CYS A 293 -10.90 6.58 9.71
C CYS A 293 -12.33 6.31 9.24
N THR A 294 -12.73 6.93 8.13
CA THR A 294 -14.04 6.70 7.48
C THR A 294 -13.94 5.98 6.16
N TRP A 295 -12.77 5.46 5.79
CA TRP A 295 -12.52 4.83 4.49
C TRP A 295 -13.61 3.80 4.15
N TRP A 296 -13.90 2.86 5.05
CA TRP A 296 -14.92 1.83 4.84
C TRP A 296 -16.35 2.34 4.65
N LYS A 297 -16.67 3.56 5.10
CA LYS A 297 -17.98 4.18 4.84
C LYS A 297 -18.22 4.39 3.35
N GLU A 298 -17.17 4.75 2.63
CA GLU A 298 -17.22 5.03 1.18
C GLU A 298 -16.95 3.76 0.34
N HIS A 299 -16.62 2.64 0.96
CA HIS A 299 -16.20 1.39 0.30
C HIS A 299 -17.16 0.23 0.57
N GLY A 300 -18.46 0.48 0.41
CA GLY A 300 -19.48 -0.56 0.38
C GLY A 300 -20.11 -0.94 1.73
N TYR A 301 -19.88 -0.15 2.79
CA TYR A 301 -20.46 -0.41 4.12
C TYR A 301 -21.20 0.80 4.72
N SER A 302 -21.63 1.76 3.90
CA SER A 302 -22.31 2.98 4.38
C SER A 302 -23.55 2.71 5.23
N ASP A 303 -24.26 1.60 4.97
CA ASP A 303 -25.47 1.14 5.64
C ASP A 303 -25.24 0.65 7.08
N VAL A 304 -24.07 0.06 7.35
CA VAL A 304 -23.71 -0.46 8.67
C VAL A 304 -22.63 0.34 9.38
N PHE A 305 -21.92 1.23 8.67
CA PHE A 305 -20.73 1.94 9.18
C PHE A 305 -20.99 2.66 10.49
N ASP A 306 -22.10 3.39 10.60
CA ASP A 306 -22.39 4.18 11.80
C ASP A 306 -22.59 3.32 13.06
N GLN A 307 -22.95 2.03 12.91
CA GLN A 307 -23.06 1.08 14.03
C GLN A 307 -21.69 0.65 14.56
N PHE A 308 -20.67 0.62 13.69
CA PHE A 308 -19.27 0.36 14.08
C PHE A 308 -18.61 1.62 14.63
N PHE A 309 -18.85 2.75 13.97
CA PHE A 309 -18.16 4.01 14.25
C PHE A 309 -18.68 4.75 15.50
N HIS A 310 -19.82 4.30 16.04
CA HIS A 310 -20.39 4.85 17.26
C HIS A 310 -19.51 4.52 18.47
N CYS A 311 -19.09 5.57 19.18
CA CYS A 311 -18.32 5.46 20.41
C CYS A 311 -18.73 6.59 21.36
N GLU A 312 -19.51 6.24 22.39
CA GLU A 312 -19.96 7.14 23.45
C GLU A 312 -19.71 6.50 24.81
N ALA A 313 -19.08 7.25 25.72
CA ALA A 313 -18.91 6.82 27.10
C ALA A 313 -20.24 6.89 27.85
N LYS A 314 -20.46 5.95 28.79
CA LYS A 314 -21.60 5.97 29.75
C LYS A 314 -21.62 7.22 30.66
N VAL A 315 -20.61 8.09 30.59
CA VAL A 315 -20.52 9.37 31.33
C VAL A 315 -20.07 10.45 30.34
N ALA A 316 -20.79 11.58 30.33
CA ALA A 316 -20.82 12.59 29.27
C ALA A 316 -19.46 13.02 28.65
N SER A 317 -19.34 12.80 27.33
CA SER A 317 -18.61 13.60 26.33
C SER A 317 -17.20 14.12 26.69
N SER A 318 -16.19 13.27 26.49
CA SER A 318 -14.97 13.56 25.72
C SER A 318 -14.18 12.26 25.57
N TRP A 319 -13.98 11.78 24.34
CA TRP A 319 -13.02 10.71 24.06
C TRP A 319 -11.65 11.08 24.66
N ARG A 320 -10.93 10.10 25.20
CA ARG A 320 -9.71 10.30 26.00
C ARG A 320 -8.47 10.35 25.12
N ILE A 321 -8.48 9.57 24.05
CA ILE A 321 -7.44 9.46 23.03
C ILE A 321 -8.13 9.32 21.66
N ALA A 322 -7.63 9.98 20.61
CA ALA A 322 -8.03 9.68 19.24
C ALA A 322 -6.87 9.34 18.33
N THR A 323 -7.17 8.53 17.33
CA THR A 323 -6.23 7.96 16.37
C THR A 323 -6.65 8.35 14.96
N PHE A 324 -5.72 8.88 14.17
CA PHE A 324 -5.98 9.52 12.88
C PHE A 324 -5.65 8.64 11.66
N ALA A 325 -5.62 7.32 11.83
CA ALA A 325 -5.32 6.37 10.77
C ALA A 325 -6.10 6.68 9.47
N GLY A 326 -5.38 6.83 8.34
CA GLY A 326 -5.96 6.95 7.00
C GLY A 326 -6.51 8.32 6.56
N TYR A 327 -6.30 9.42 7.30
CA TYR A 327 -6.67 10.78 6.86
C TYR A 327 -5.61 11.41 5.93
N THR A 328 -6.03 11.93 4.76
CA THR A 328 -5.17 12.60 3.77
C THR A 328 -5.18 14.13 3.83
N ASP A 329 -6.10 14.77 4.57
CA ASP A 329 -6.19 16.24 4.65
C ASP A 329 -5.94 16.75 6.07
N GLU A 330 -4.70 17.20 6.31
CA GLU A 330 -4.20 17.77 7.57
C GLU A 330 -5.04 18.96 8.06
N ASN A 331 -5.61 19.76 7.13
CA ASN A 331 -6.39 20.92 7.51
C ASN A 331 -7.70 20.54 8.17
N GLU A 332 -8.30 19.41 7.80
CA GLU A 332 -9.57 18.96 8.38
C GLU A 332 -9.37 18.31 9.75
N ALA A 333 -8.32 17.51 9.94
CA ALA A 333 -7.96 16.92 11.22
C ALA A 333 -7.62 17.99 12.26
N VAL A 334 -6.75 18.95 11.90
CA VAL A 334 -6.37 20.07 12.77
C VAL A 334 -7.56 21.03 12.99
N LYS A 335 -8.41 21.29 11.98
CA LYS A 335 -9.64 22.08 12.17
C LYS A 335 -10.67 21.37 13.05
N LYS A 336 -10.90 20.06 12.92
CA LYS A 336 -11.81 19.30 13.81
C LYS A 336 -11.30 19.31 15.25
N VAL A 337 -9.99 19.10 15.45
CA VAL A 337 -9.35 19.25 16.76
C VAL A 337 -9.55 20.67 17.29
N ASN A 338 -9.19 21.71 16.54
CA ASN A 338 -9.28 23.10 17.02
C ASN A 338 -10.73 23.60 17.21
N LYS A 339 -11.68 23.15 16.39
CA LYS A 339 -13.11 23.53 16.43
C LYS A 339 -13.84 22.84 17.59
N GLU A 340 -13.45 21.62 17.96
CA GLU A 340 -13.92 21.00 19.22
C GLU A 340 -13.18 21.53 20.46
N TRP A 341 -11.93 21.99 20.33
CA TRP A 341 -11.17 22.60 21.43
C TRP A 341 -11.71 23.99 21.85
N THR A 342 -12.47 24.67 20.99
CA THR A 342 -13.06 25.99 21.29
C THR A 342 -14.41 25.89 22.02
N ILE A 343 -15.09 24.74 21.99
CA ILE A 343 -16.39 24.54 22.67
C ILE A 343 -16.17 23.85 24.02
N ARG A 344 -15.59 24.59 24.96
CA ARG A 344 -15.79 24.44 26.42
C ARG A 344 -15.08 25.60 27.13
N LYS A 345 -15.49 26.84 26.84
CA LYS A 345 -15.42 27.86 27.88
C LYS A 345 -16.46 27.47 28.93
N ILE A 346 -15.96 26.95 30.04
CA ILE A 346 -16.67 26.73 31.30
C ILE A 346 -17.59 27.95 31.54
N PRO A 347 -18.90 27.80 31.79
CA PRO A 347 -19.72 28.91 32.25
C PRO A 347 -19.13 29.37 33.59
N LYS A 348 -18.62 30.60 33.63
CA LYS A 348 -18.30 31.26 34.90
C LYS A 348 -19.58 31.24 35.74
N LEU A 349 -19.51 30.61 36.91
CA LEU A 349 -20.48 30.84 37.97
C LEU A 349 -20.59 32.35 38.17
N HIS A 350 -21.78 32.92 37.93
CA HIS A 350 -22.12 34.22 38.47
C HIS A 350 -23.24 34.04 39.49
N PHE A 351 -22.84 34.34 40.71
CA PHE A 351 -23.61 34.43 41.93
C PHE A 351 -24.75 35.46 41.77
N LEU A 352 -25.86 35.18 42.48
CA LEU A 352 -27.10 35.93 42.59
C LEU A 352 -26.92 37.46 42.72
N TRP A 353 -27.73 38.25 42.00
CA TRP A 353 -28.42 39.42 42.57
C TRP A 353 -29.69 39.79 41.75
N ARG A 354 -30.77 40.07 42.50
CA ARG A 354 -32.14 40.42 42.04
C ARG A 354 -32.20 41.81 41.37
N LYS A 355 -33.03 41.97 40.32
CA LYS A 355 -34.27 42.81 40.31
C LYS A 355 -34.86 43.05 38.88
N ARG A 356 -36.17 42.76 38.79
CA ARG A 356 -37.28 43.47 38.09
C ARG A 356 -37.28 43.70 36.55
N ARG A 357 -38.16 42.93 35.88
CA ARG A 357 -39.16 43.20 34.79
C ARG A 357 -39.39 44.66 34.29
N PRO A 358 -40.19 44.91 33.20
CA PRO A 358 -40.26 44.32 31.83
C PRO A 358 -40.56 45.42 30.74
N PHE A 359 -40.92 45.02 29.50
CA PHE A 359 -41.93 45.61 28.55
C PHE A 359 -41.56 45.98 27.08
N LEU A 360 -42.48 45.54 26.19
CA LEU A 360 -42.99 46.02 24.87
C LEU A 360 -42.02 46.11 23.66
N TRP A 361 -42.22 45.35 22.57
CA TRP A 361 -43.23 45.40 21.47
C TRP A 361 -42.84 46.35 20.33
N LEU A 362 -42.57 45.79 19.13
CA LEU A 362 -43.14 46.29 17.86
C LEU A 362 -42.87 45.36 16.67
N ARG A 363 -43.92 45.22 15.86
CA ARG A 363 -44.14 44.40 14.66
C ARG A 363 -43.54 45.01 13.38
N ARG A 364 -43.21 44.16 12.39
CA ARG A 364 -43.80 44.06 11.01
C ARG A 364 -42.94 43.10 10.15
N LYS A 365 -43.48 41.99 9.60
CA LYS A 365 -44.05 41.79 8.23
C LYS A 365 -43.04 42.20 7.12
N ARG A 366 -42.70 41.45 6.05
CA ARG A 366 -43.25 40.26 5.36
C ARG A 366 -42.23 39.81 4.26
N TRP A 367 -42.06 38.49 4.05
CA TRP A 367 -41.71 37.70 2.84
C TRP A 367 -41.00 38.32 1.61
N LEU A 368 -39.89 37.71 1.16
CA LEU A 368 -39.74 36.95 -0.11
C LEU A 368 -38.29 36.43 -0.33
N ALA A 369 -38.17 35.36 -1.12
CA ALA A 369 -36.98 34.53 -1.34
C ALA A 369 -35.97 35.10 -2.36
N MET A 370 -34.68 34.74 -2.22
CA MET A 370 -33.76 34.18 -3.25
C MET A 370 -32.27 34.52 -3.02
N SER A 371 -31.44 33.49 -3.25
CA SER A 371 -30.06 33.48 -3.79
C SER A 371 -28.85 33.92 -2.95
N ASN A 372 -27.84 33.04 -2.98
CA ASN A 372 -26.44 33.18 -2.59
C ASN A 372 -25.78 34.46 -3.12
N SER A 373 -24.97 35.11 -2.27
CA SER A 373 -23.88 36.01 -2.68
C SER A 373 -22.74 36.11 -1.64
N ASN A 374 -21.53 35.98 -2.18
CA ASN A 374 -20.16 36.16 -1.71
C ASN A 374 -19.90 37.07 -0.48
N LYS A 375 -19.00 36.62 0.42
CA LYS A 375 -18.39 37.43 1.49
C LYS A 375 -16.93 37.72 1.15
N ILE A 376 -16.54 39.00 1.16
CA ILE A 376 -15.14 39.47 1.08
C ILE A 376 -14.64 39.69 2.52
N PHE A 377 -13.43 39.22 2.83
CA PHE A 377 -12.75 39.51 4.10
C PHE A 377 -11.64 40.55 3.87
N LEU A 378 -11.62 41.58 4.71
CA LEU A 378 -10.59 42.62 4.76
C LEU A 378 -9.77 42.45 6.03
N VAL A 379 -8.46 42.32 5.90
CA VAL A 379 -7.52 42.35 7.03
C VAL A 379 -6.56 43.51 6.83
N LEU A 380 -6.56 44.44 7.79
CA LEU A 380 -5.65 45.57 7.90
C LEU A 380 -4.61 45.22 8.95
N ILE A 381 -3.34 45.14 8.54
CA ILE A 381 -2.22 45.00 9.47
C ILE A 381 -1.45 46.31 9.47
N ALA A 382 -1.46 46.99 10.60
CA ALA A 382 -0.62 48.16 10.84
C ALA A 382 0.69 47.69 11.48
N ILE A 383 1.81 48.02 10.85
CA ILE A 383 3.14 47.93 11.44
C ILE A 383 3.72 49.35 11.44
N SER A 384 4.50 49.68 12.46
CA SER A 384 5.15 50.99 12.63
C SER A 384 5.93 51.38 11.36
N GLY A 385 5.32 52.24 10.53
CA GLY A 385 5.87 52.68 9.25
C GLY A 385 4.94 52.55 8.03
N GLY A 386 3.75 51.93 8.13
CA GLY A 386 2.76 51.89 7.05
C GLY A 386 1.77 50.71 7.14
N ALA A 387 0.60 50.84 6.51
CA ALA A 387 -0.46 49.82 6.54
C ALA A 387 -0.47 48.98 5.26
N LEU A 388 -0.55 47.64 5.40
CA LEU A 388 -0.73 46.71 4.28
C LEU A 388 -2.20 46.22 4.26
N LEU A 389 -2.85 46.35 3.10
CA LEU A 389 -4.23 45.92 2.86
C LEU A 389 -4.22 44.66 1.98
N ILE A 390 -4.77 43.55 2.47
CA ILE A 390 -4.88 42.30 1.69
C ILE A 390 -6.38 41.97 1.51
N LEU A 391 -6.79 41.82 0.24
CA LEU A 391 -8.13 41.40 -0.18
C LEU A 391 -8.13 39.93 -0.56
N TYR A 392 -9.11 39.16 -0.06
CA TYR A 392 -9.33 37.77 -0.44
C TYR A 392 -10.73 37.62 -1.08
N SER A 393 -10.78 36.96 -2.24
CA SER A 393 -12.00 36.59 -2.96
C SER A 393 -11.93 35.12 -3.37
N SER A 394 -13.00 34.35 -3.17
CA SER A 394 -13.10 32.95 -3.53
C SER A 394 -13.84 32.76 -4.86
N ASN A 395 -13.12 32.53 -5.96
CA ASN A 395 -13.36 31.44 -6.93
C ASN A 395 -12.49 31.56 -8.20
N ASP A 396 -12.22 30.39 -8.77
CA ASP A 396 -11.22 30.03 -9.78
C ASP A 396 -11.46 30.47 -11.25
N LEU A 397 -10.36 30.37 -12.02
CA LEU A 397 -10.25 29.99 -13.45
C LEU A 397 -10.44 31.04 -14.57
N PHE A 398 -9.45 30.98 -15.50
CA PHE A 398 -9.26 31.59 -16.82
C PHE A 398 -8.63 32.99 -16.91
N ALA A 399 -7.31 33.02 -17.19
CA ALA A 399 -6.75 33.65 -18.41
C ALA A 399 -5.20 33.50 -18.46
N ARG A 400 -4.69 32.79 -19.47
CA ARG A 400 -3.46 33.19 -20.21
C ARG A 400 -3.95 33.97 -21.44
N PRO A 401 -3.26 34.98 -22.01
CA PRO A 401 -1.88 34.83 -22.51
C PRO A 401 -0.93 36.06 -22.47
N ILE A 402 0.38 35.76 -22.55
CA ILE A 402 1.48 36.45 -23.28
C ILE A 402 1.63 37.99 -23.18
N LEU A 403 2.77 38.44 -22.62
CA LEU A 403 3.63 39.48 -23.24
C LEU A 403 5.05 39.51 -22.62
N ARG A 404 6.04 39.39 -23.52
CA ARG A 404 7.46 39.84 -23.44
C ARG A 404 7.46 41.35 -23.08
N THR A 405 8.43 42.02 -22.43
CA THR A 405 9.91 41.94 -22.42
C THR A 405 10.50 42.98 -21.43
N PHE A 406 11.74 42.75 -20.97
CA PHE A 406 12.80 43.67 -20.46
C PHE A 406 12.55 44.66 -19.30
N PHE A 407 13.28 44.49 -18.19
CA PHE A 407 14.45 45.33 -17.84
C PHE A 407 15.33 44.64 -16.77
N GLN A 408 16.63 44.90 -16.89
CA GLN A 408 17.75 44.34 -16.12
C GLN A 408 17.81 44.82 -14.66
N SER A 409 18.24 43.94 -13.76
CA SER A 409 19.30 44.22 -12.77
C SER A 409 19.56 42.97 -11.91
N GLN A 410 20.80 42.49 -11.91
CA GLN A 410 21.30 41.55 -10.88
C GLN A 410 21.56 42.33 -9.58
N PRO A 411 21.39 41.69 -8.41
CA PRO A 411 22.59 41.20 -7.73
C PRO A 411 22.45 39.80 -7.09
N THR A 412 23.58 39.10 -7.18
CA THR A 412 24.11 37.92 -6.48
C THR A 412 23.38 37.36 -5.24
N GLY A 413 22.99 36.08 -5.30
CA GLY A 413 22.59 35.24 -4.17
C GLY A 413 23.64 34.14 -3.83
N PRO A 414 23.56 33.54 -2.62
CA PRO A 414 24.53 32.56 -2.09
C PRO A 414 24.45 31.18 -2.78
N PRO A 415 25.49 30.32 -2.64
CA PRO A 415 25.74 29.20 -3.55
C PRO A 415 24.72 28.07 -3.41
N GLN A 416 24.25 27.56 -4.56
CA GLN A 416 23.51 26.31 -4.66
C GLN A 416 24.44 25.11 -4.41
N PRO A 417 23.95 24.03 -3.76
CA PRO A 417 24.69 22.77 -3.70
C PRO A 417 24.81 22.20 -5.10
N GLN A 418 26.06 22.05 -5.55
CA GLN A 418 26.43 21.40 -6.79
C GLN A 418 25.95 19.96 -6.76
N ALA A 419 25.14 19.59 -7.76
CA ALA A 419 24.96 18.19 -8.11
C ALA A 419 26.35 17.59 -8.42
N PRO A 420 26.68 16.38 -7.95
CA PRO A 420 27.95 15.78 -8.27
C PRO A 420 28.07 15.68 -9.80
N GLU A 421 29.17 16.26 -10.27
CA GLU A 421 29.67 16.22 -11.63
C GLU A 421 29.71 14.75 -12.06
N VAL A 422 28.77 14.35 -12.92
CA VAL A 422 28.83 13.04 -13.57
C VAL A 422 29.99 13.12 -14.55
N ALA A 423 31.17 12.78 -14.04
CA ALA A 423 32.35 12.57 -14.85
C ALA A 423 31.97 11.62 -15.97
N ALA A 424 32.20 12.08 -17.20
CA ALA A 424 32.01 11.35 -18.42
C ALA A 424 32.77 10.02 -18.37
N LEU A 425 32.06 8.94 -18.06
CA LEU A 425 32.37 7.62 -18.58
C LEU A 425 31.51 7.44 -19.83
N VAL A 426 31.97 8.06 -20.92
CA VAL A 426 31.67 7.53 -22.25
C VAL A 426 32.48 6.24 -22.35
N ASP A 427 31.92 5.15 -21.85
CA ASP A 427 32.41 3.81 -22.16
C ASP A 427 31.62 3.30 -23.36
N THR A 428 32.32 3.24 -24.47
CA THR A 428 31.87 2.67 -25.72
C THR A 428 31.54 1.18 -25.54
N ALA A 429 30.34 0.77 -25.97
CA ALA A 429 29.89 -0.63 -26.11
C ALA A 429 29.80 -1.47 -24.81
N GLY A 430 28.66 -1.39 -24.11
CA GLY A 430 28.30 -2.33 -23.04
C GLY A 430 27.80 -3.66 -23.60
N ASP A 431 28.73 -4.54 -23.96
CA ASP A 431 28.49 -5.93 -24.37
C ASP A 431 27.64 -6.68 -23.32
N ILE A 432 26.65 -7.44 -23.78
CA ILE A 432 25.85 -8.36 -22.97
C ILE A 432 26.78 -9.49 -22.51
N LYS A 433 26.98 -9.66 -21.20
CA LYS A 433 28.13 -10.41 -20.65
C LYS A 433 28.14 -11.92 -20.92
N ARG A 434 27.03 -12.53 -21.32
CA ARG A 434 26.98 -13.98 -21.59
C ARG A 434 26.06 -14.32 -22.76
N VAL A 435 26.62 -14.90 -23.82
CA VAL A 435 25.88 -15.59 -24.89
C VAL A 435 26.35 -17.03 -24.90
N LYS A 436 25.58 -17.93 -24.27
CA LYS A 436 25.79 -19.38 -24.40
C LYS A 436 24.88 -19.92 -25.49
N TYR A 437 25.51 -20.40 -26.57
CA TYR A 437 24.97 -20.95 -27.81
C TYR A 437 24.82 -19.92 -28.95
N ILE A 438 25.87 -19.79 -29.75
CA ILE A 438 25.82 -19.21 -31.09
C ILE A 438 25.71 -20.40 -32.06
N PRO A 439 24.64 -20.55 -32.84
CA PRO A 439 24.60 -21.57 -33.87
C PRO A 439 25.80 -21.44 -34.81
N LYS A 440 26.27 -22.55 -35.38
CA LYS A 440 27.23 -22.49 -36.49
C LYS A 440 26.52 -21.87 -37.71
N GLY A 441 26.57 -20.54 -37.82
CA GLY A 441 25.93 -19.75 -38.88
C GLY A 441 25.41 -18.40 -38.36
N GLU A 442 25.17 -17.44 -39.25
CA GLU A 442 24.44 -16.20 -38.89
C GLU A 442 23.09 -16.56 -38.27
N ASN A 443 22.63 -15.77 -37.30
CA ASN A 443 21.36 -16.02 -36.63
C ASN A 443 20.21 -15.56 -37.56
N VAL A 444 19.63 -16.49 -38.33
CA VAL A 444 18.82 -16.19 -39.53
C VAL A 444 17.30 -16.07 -39.29
N THR A 445 16.78 -16.14 -38.06
CA THR A 445 15.31 -16.12 -37.84
C THR A 445 14.80 -14.77 -37.35
N GLU A 446 13.70 -14.31 -37.95
CA GLU A 446 12.96 -13.11 -37.53
C GLU A 446 11.97 -13.39 -36.37
N HIS A 447 11.85 -14.66 -35.95
CA HIS A 447 10.89 -15.12 -34.95
C HIS A 447 11.51 -15.22 -33.55
N ASN A 448 11.52 -14.08 -32.86
CA ASN A 448 12.14 -13.91 -31.53
C ASN A 448 11.09 -14.00 -30.41
N ILE A 449 11.30 -14.89 -29.45
CA ILE A 449 10.45 -15.01 -28.25
C ILE A 449 11.29 -14.76 -27.01
N PHE A 450 10.88 -13.80 -26.18
CA PHE A 450 11.49 -13.54 -24.88
C PHE A 450 10.68 -14.22 -23.77
N VAL A 451 11.39 -14.79 -22.80
CA VAL A 451 10.79 -15.40 -21.59
C VAL A 451 11.63 -14.98 -20.39
N ILE A 452 10.97 -14.52 -19.32
CA ILE A 452 11.61 -14.25 -18.03
C ILE A 452 11.56 -15.53 -17.19
N TYR A 453 12.72 -15.97 -16.71
CA TYR A 453 12.88 -17.18 -15.90
C TYR A 453 13.90 -16.95 -14.78
N THR A 454 13.44 -16.47 -13.63
CA THR A 454 14.29 -16.13 -12.49
C THR A 454 13.73 -16.74 -11.20
N LYS A 455 14.60 -16.86 -10.19
CA LYS A 455 14.31 -17.34 -8.83
C LYS A 455 13.62 -18.71 -8.88
N GLU A 456 14.23 -19.64 -9.62
CA GLU A 456 13.67 -20.97 -9.86
C GLU A 456 13.17 -21.65 -8.58
N ASN A 457 11.99 -22.23 -8.68
CA ASN A 457 11.48 -23.26 -7.79
C ASN A 457 10.87 -24.40 -8.61
N TYR A 458 10.49 -25.50 -7.95
CA TYR A 458 9.92 -26.68 -8.61
C TYR A 458 8.69 -26.36 -9.50
N LEU A 459 7.81 -25.47 -9.04
CA LEU A 459 6.61 -25.10 -9.79
C LEU A 459 6.96 -24.29 -11.04
N LEU A 460 7.88 -23.33 -10.93
CA LEU A 460 8.34 -22.50 -12.05
C LEU A 460 9.06 -23.34 -13.11
N LYS A 461 9.90 -24.29 -12.68
CA LYS A 461 10.53 -25.25 -13.58
C LYS A 461 9.51 -26.09 -14.35
N THR A 462 8.48 -26.60 -13.66
CA THR A 462 7.40 -27.38 -14.27
C THR A 462 6.62 -26.54 -15.30
N LYS A 463 6.40 -25.25 -15.01
CA LYS A 463 5.78 -24.29 -15.94
C LYS A 463 6.63 -24.10 -17.19
N LEU A 464 7.94 -23.85 -17.05
CA LEU A 464 8.86 -23.73 -18.19
C LEU A 464 8.89 -25.01 -19.05
N GLU A 465 8.93 -26.19 -18.42
CA GLU A 465 8.87 -27.47 -19.13
C GLU A 465 7.57 -27.63 -19.93
N LEU A 466 6.43 -27.27 -19.35
CA LEU A 466 5.12 -27.33 -20.01
C LEU A 466 5.00 -26.31 -21.15
N PHE A 467 5.49 -25.09 -20.93
CA PHE A 467 5.60 -24.04 -21.94
C PHE A 467 6.38 -24.55 -23.16
N LEU A 468 7.62 -25.00 -22.96
CA LEU A 468 8.47 -25.51 -24.05
C LEU A 468 7.88 -26.75 -24.71
N LYS A 469 7.34 -27.69 -23.92
CA LYS A 469 6.64 -28.87 -24.45
C LYS A 469 5.53 -28.47 -25.41
N SER A 470 4.68 -27.53 -25.01
CA SER A 470 3.55 -27.10 -25.84
C SER A 470 4.00 -26.30 -27.07
N LEU A 471 4.96 -25.38 -26.91
CA LEU A 471 5.53 -24.59 -28.00
C LEU A 471 6.17 -25.48 -29.06
N LEU A 472 7.08 -26.37 -28.66
CA LEU A 472 7.84 -27.23 -29.56
C LEU A 472 6.98 -28.31 -30.21
N LYS A 473 5.90 -28.74 -29.55
CA LYS A 473 4.93 -29.67 -30.12
C LYS A 473 4.24 -29.08 -31.35
N PHE A 474 3.91 -27.78 -31.34
CA PHE A 474 3.11 -27.15 -32.40
C PHE A 474 3.89 -26.30 -33.39
N THR A 475 5.07 -25.77 -33.03
CA THR A 475 5.80 -24.86 -33.92
C THR A 475 6.21 -25.52 -35.23
N THR A 476 5.97 -24.84 -36.36
CA THR A 476 6.46 -25.24 -37.69
C THR A 476 7.57 -24.34 -38.21
N ILE A 477 7.91 -23.28 -37.48
CA ILE A 477 8.92 -22.29 -37.83
C ILE A 477 10.16 -22.41 -36.95
N ASP A 478 11.29 -21.95 -37.47
CA ASP A 478 12.51 -21.74 -36.71
C ASP A 478 12.33 -20.60 -35.71
N LEU A 479 12.76 -20.79 -34.48
CA LEU A 479 12.59 -19.84 -33.38
C LEU A 479 13.93 -19.47 -32.75
N HIS A 480 14.05 -18.23 -32.27
CA HIS A 480 15.07 -17.85 -31.30
C HIS A 480 14.42 -17.55 -29.95
N LEU A 481 14.76 -18.34 -28.93
CA LEU A 481 14.32 -18.16 -27.55
C LEU A 481 15.34 -17.33 -26.76
N HIS A 482 14.92 -16.15 -26.31
CA HIS A 482 15.70 -15.26 -25.47
C HIS A 482 15.24 -15.42 -24.01
N ILE A 483 16.06 -16.09 -23.21
CA ILE A 483 15.71 -16.44 -21.84
C ILE A 483 16.44 -15.49 -20.89
N ILE A 484 15.68 -14.64 -20.19
CA ILE A 484 16.22 -13.69 -19.21
C ILE A 484 16.22 -14.39 -17.85
N THR A 485 17.40 -14.66 -17.30
CA THR A 485 17.59 -15.53 -16.14
C THR A 485 18.57 -14.92 -15.14
N ASP A 486 18.46 -15.33 -13.88
CA ASP A 486 19.51 -15.08 -12.89
C ASP A 486 20.54 -16.21 -12.88
N GLU A 487 21.67 -15.94 -12.23
CA GLU A 487 22.80 -16.87 -12.09
C GLU A 487 22.38 -18.22 -11.49
N LYS A 488 21.45 -18.22 -10.53
CA LYS A 488 21.00 -19.45 -9.84
C LYS A 488 20.12 -20.32 -10.73
N SER A 489 19.36 -19.70 -11.64
CA SER A 489 18.37 -20.37 -12.50
C SER A 489 18.96 -20.75 -13.87
N GLU A 490 20.07 -20.12 -14.29
CA GLU A 490 20.68 -20.25 -15.63
C GLU A 490 20.93 -21.72 -16.03
N THR A 491 21.60 -22.49 -15.18
CA THR A 491 21.99 -23.88 -15.49
C THR A 491 20.78 -24.79 -15.68
N SER A 492 19.75 -24.61 -14.85
CA SER A 492 18.53 -25.40 -14.93
C SER A 492 17.70 -25.02 -16.16
N ALA A 493 17.59 -23.72 -16.47
CA ALA A 493 16.96 -23.24 -17.69
C ALA A 493 17.63 -23.84 -18.94
N GLU A 494 18.96 -23.81 -19.01
CA GLU A 494 19.73 -24.38 -20.13
C GLU A 494 19.49 -25.89 -20.27
N THR A 495 19.47 -26.61 -19.15
CA THR A 495 19.21 -28.06 -19.14
C THR A 495 17.82 -28.37 -19.67
N VAL A 496 16.80 -27.65 -19.21
CA VAL A 496 15.42 -27.82 -19.65
C VAL A 496 15.28 -27.51 -21.15
N LEU A 497 15.88 -26.43 -21.65
CA LEU A 497 15.90 -26.08 -23.07
C LEU A 497 16.53 -27.18 -23.93
N LYS A 498 17.76 -27.61 -23.60
CA LYS A 498 18.47 -28.66 -24.34
C LYS A 498 17.66 -29.96 -24.40
N ASN A 499 17.10 -30.37 -23.27
CA ASN A 499 16.31 -31.60 -23.18
C ASN A 499 15.05 -31.54 -24.06
N GLN A 500 14.30 -30.44 -24.00
CA GLN A 500 13.07 -30.29 -24.80
C GLN A 500 13.40 -30.13 -26.29
N ILE A 501 14.39 -29.32 -26.67
CA ILE A 501 14.79 -29.13 -28.06
C ILE A 501 15.25 -30.46 -28.69
N ASN A 502 16.10 -31.21 -27.99
CA ASN A 502 16.55 -32.54 -28.45
C ASN A 502 15.40 -33.53 -28.58
N LYS A 503 14.44 -33.51 -27.65
CA LYS A 503 13.27 -34.39 -27.65
C LYS A 503 12.37 -34.16 -28.86
N TYR A 504 12.09 -32.91 -29.21
CA TYR A 504 11.19 -32.57 -30.32
C TYR A 504 11.89 -32.45 -31.67
N ARG A 505 13.24 -32.45 -31.70
CA ARG A 505 14.07 -32.32 -32.91
C ARG A 505 13.70 -31.09 -33.76
N LYS A 506 13.40 -29.96 -33.09
CA LYS A 506 13.05 -28.69 -33.74
C LYS A 506 14.31 -27.82 -33.90
N ARG A 507 14.33 -27.01 -34.97
CA ARG A 507 15.34 -25.97 -35.17
C ARG A 507 15.02 -24.77 -34.29
N VAL A 508 15.62 -24.74 -33.11
CA VAL A 508 15.44 -23.66 -32.13
C VAL A 508 16.79 -23.20 -31.63
N PHE A 509 17.03 -21.90 -31.78
CA PHE A 509 18.17 -21.21 -31.20
C PHE A 509 17.76 -20.67 -29.83
N TYR A 510 18.71 -20.54 -28.91
CA TYR A 510 18.44 -19.87 -27.64
C TYR A 510 19.62 -19.03 -27.21
N THR A 511 19.33 -17.97 -26.45
CA THR A 511 20.32 -17.14 -25.77
C THR A 511 19.84 -16.89 -24.36
N LEU A 512 20.74 -17.07 -23.39
CA LEU A 512 20.51 -16.78 -21.99
C LEU A 512 21.06 -15.39 -21.69
N TYR A 513 20.27 -14.54 -21.05
CA TYR A 513 20.63 -13.17 -20.67
C TYR A 513 20.61 -13.05 -19.16
N ASP A 514 21.60 -12.34 -18.60
CA ASP A 514 21.59 -11.97 -17.20
C ASP A 514 20.50 -10.91 -16.95
N VAL A 515 19.61 -11.19 -16.00
CA VAL A 515 18.59 -10.25 -15.55
C VAL A 515 19.18 -8.93 -15.07
N GLU A 516 20.32 -8.95 -14.39
CA GLU A 516 20.92 -7.74 -13.81
C GLU A 516 21.41 -6.79 -14.91
N ASP A 517 21.93 -7.33 -16.02
CA ASP A 517 22.33 -6.54 -17.19
C ASP A 517 21.11 -5.83 -17.83
N PHE A 518 19.97 -6.52 -17.89
CA PHE A 518 18.73 -5.97 -18.41
C PHE A 518 18.17 -4.89 -17.49
N ALA A 519 18.15 -5.17 -16.18
CA ALA A 519 17.70 -4.24 -15.15
C ALA A 519 18.48 -2.92 -15.17
N ALA A 520 19.81 -3.00 -15.30
CA ALA A 520 20.69 -1.83 -15.38
C ALA A 520 20.36 -0.93 -16.58
N LYS A 521 20.08 -1.52 -17.75
CA LYS A 521 19.81 -0.78 -18.99
C LYS A 521 18.46 -0.06 -19.03
N ILE A 522 17.54 -0.39 -18.14
CA ILE A 522 16.19 0.23 -18.08
C ILE A 522 15.91 0.90 -16.74
N ASN A 523 16.95 1.14 -15.93
CA ASN A 523 16.82 1.64 -14.57
C ASN A 523 16.04 2.97 -14.50
N ASP A 524 16.22 3.85 -15.49
CA ASP A 524 15.47 5.11 -15.60
C ASP A 524 13.96 4.88 -15.74
N ILE A 525 13.55 3.91 -16.56
CA ILE A 525 12.14 3.52 -16.70
C ILE A 525 11.64 2.93 -15.37
N VAL A 526 12.40 2.02 -14.77
CA VAL A 526 12.04 1.39 -13.49
C VAL A 526 11.82 2.45 -12.42
N TYR A 527 12.75 3.40 -12.30
CA TYR A 527 12.68 4.50 -11.33
C TYR A 527 11.41 5.34 -11.51
N VAL A 528 11.02 5.63 -12.76
CA VAL A 528 9.79 6.37 -13.05
C VAL A 528 8.54 5.57 -12.70
N MET A 529 8.50 4.27 -13.02
CA MET A 529 7.29 3.45 -12.93
C MET A 529 7.01 2.93 -11.53
N LEU A 530 8.06 2.62 -10.76
CA LEU A 530 7.98 1.95 -9.47
C LEU A 530 7.07 2.67 -8.45
N PRO A 531 7.08 4.02 -8.33
CA PRO A 531 6.16 4.73 -7.43
C PRO A 531 4.68 4.55 -7.76
N PHE A 532 4.33 4.19 -8.99
CA PHE A 532 2.94 4.17 -9.46
C PHE A 532 2.38 2.76 -9.65
N PHE A 533 3.21 1.83 -10.12
CA PHE A 533 2.77 0.52 -10.62
C PHE A 533 3.40 -0.67 -9.89
N SER A 534 4.27 -0.42 -8.91
CA SER A 534 4.76 -1.46 -8.02
C SER A 534 3.94 -1.46 -6.74
N SER A 535 3.78 -2.65 -6.15
CA SER A 535 3.20 -2.81 -4.83
C SER A 535 3.93 -1.93 -3.82
N HIS A 536 5.27 -2.01 -3.69
CA HIS A 536 6.21 -1.12 -2.97
C HIS A 536 7.68 -1.53 -3.27
N ALA A 537 8.68 -0.68 -2.94
CA ALA A 537 10.12 -1.01 -3.04
C ALA A 537 10.49 -2.23 -2.18
N GLY A 538 11.12 -3.24 -2.78
CA GLY A 538 11.47 -4.53 -2.15
C GLY A 538 10.44 -5.66 -2.33
N SER A 539 9.29 -5.43 -2.97
CA SER A 539 8.34 -6.50 -3.34
C SER A 539 8.84 -7.33 -4.55
N TYR A 540 8.30 -8.53 -4.78
CA TYR A 540 8.55 -9.31 -6.00
C TYR A 540 8.41 -8.42 -7.25
N TYR A 541 7.37 -7.56 -7.29
CA TYR A 541 7.06 -6.58 -8.34
C TYR A 541 7.88 -5.27 -8.32
N SER A 542 8.87 -5.15 -7.44
CA SER A 542 9.85 -4.04 -7.45
C SER A 542 11.14 -4.40 -8.17
N ASP A 543 11.23 -5.65 -8.61
CA ASP A 543 12.26 -6.12 -9.50
C ASP A 543 12.09 -5.42 -10.86
N ALA A 544 13.19 -4.90 -11.41
CA ALA A 544 13.20 -4.27 -12.73
C ALA A 544 12.57 -5.18 -13.82
N LEU A 545 12.59 -6.50 -13.58
CA LEU A 545 11.90 -7.53 -14.35
C LEU A 545 10.48 -7.16 -14.77
N PHE A 546 9.69 -6.57 -13.87
CA PHE A 546 8.27 -6.26 -14.12
C PHE A 546 8.05 -5.07 -15.04
N PHE A 547 9.13 -4.38 -15.43
CA PHE A 547 9.08 -3.25 -16.36
C PHE A 547 9.92 -3.52 -17.62
N LEU A 548 10.48 -4.73 -17.78
CA LEU A 548 11.37 -5.06 -18.89
C LEU A 548 10.74 -4.84 -20.26
N SER A 549 9.47 -5.22 -20.42
CA SER A 549 8.74 -5.04 -21.67
C SER A 549 8.71 -3.58 -22.15
N LEU A 550 8.75 -2.62 -21.22
CA LEU A 550 8.73 -1.19 -21.51
C LEU A 550 10.07 -0.70 -22.09
N GLY A 551 11.18 -1.31 -21.66
CA GLY A 551 12.53 -0.91 -22.03
C GLY A 551 13.26 -1.85 -22.98
N LEU A 552 12.67 -3.01 -23.32
CA LEU A 552 13.35 -4.07 -24.06
C LEU A 552 13.91 -3.62 -25.42
N HIS A 553 13.25 -2.65 -26.06
CA HIS A 553 13.68 -2.00 -27.30
C HIS A 553 15.07 -1.34 -27.22
N ARG A 554 15.55 -1.00 -26.02
CA ARG A 554 16.87 -0.42 -25.75
C ARG A 554 17.97 -1.46 -25.56
N ILE A 555 17.59 -2.72 -25.30
CA ILE A 555 18.51 -3.79 -24.91
C ILE A 555 18.82 -4.70 -26.09
N VAL A 556 17.79 -5.08 -26.84
CA VAL A 556 17.90 -6.03 -27.95
C VAL A 556 18.66 -5.44 -29.13
N ASP A 557 19.16 -6.31 -30.03
CA ASP A 557 19.87 -5.91 -31.25
C ASP A 557 19.10 -4.79 -31.99
N PRO A 558 19.77 -3.68 -32.37
CA PRO A 558 19.15 -2.61 -33.14
C PRO A 558 18.50 -3.07 -34.45
N LYS A 559 18.94 -4.18 -35.05
CA LYS A 559 18.37 -4.79 -36.27
C LYS A 559 17.17 -5.69 -35.99
N MET A 560 16.91 -6.06 -34.73
CA MET A 560 15.71 -6.81 -34.35
C MET A 560 14.51 -5.88 -34.43
N ASN A 561 13.60 -6.16 -35.37
CA ASN A 561 12.42 -5.33 -35.60
C ASN A 561 11.22 -5.72 -34.72
N GLN A 562 11.07 -7.02 -34.43
CA GLN A 562 9.90 -7.53 -33.72
C GLN A 562 10.27 -8.70 -32.81
N ALA A 563 9.57 -8.81 -31.69
CA ALA A 563 9.63 -9.98 -30.80
C ALA A 563 8.34 -10.10 -29.98
N ILE A 564 8.16 -11.27 -29.35
CA ILE A 564 7.04 -11.50 -28.43
C ILE A 564 7.62 -11.86 -27.06
N LEU A 565 7.29 -11.08 -26.03
CA LEU A 565 7.54 -11.46 -24.64
C LEU A 565 6.35 -12.28 -24.14
N ILE A 566 6.63 -13.45 -23.57
CA ILE A 566 5.61 -14.41 -23.15
C ILE A 566 5.93 -14.95 -21.76
N ASP A 567 4.92 -15.01 -20.89
CA ASP A 567 5.04 -15.62 -19.56
C ASP A 567 5.32 -17.13 -19.66
N CYS A 568 6.13 -17.64 -18.73
CA CYS A 568 6.52 -19.05 -18.72
C CYS A 568 5.39 -20.01 -18.29
N ASP A 569 4.24 -19.52 -17.84
CA ASP A 569 3.07 -20.33 -17.46
C ASP A 569 1.94 -20.30 -18.50
N VAL A 570 2.29 -19.98 -19.75
CA VAL A 570 1.40 -20.19 -20.89
C VAL A 570 1.58 -21.57 -21.53
N VAL A 571 0.54 -22.03 -22.21
CA VAL A 571 0.52 -23.31 -22.91
C VAL A 571 -0.12 -23.14 -24.28
N PHE A 572 0.63 -23.50 -25.32
CA PHE A 572 0.19 -23.43 -26.71
C PHE A 572 -0.80 -24.56 -27.06
N ARG A 573 -1.77 -24.23 -27.90
CA ARG A 573 -2.74 -25.15 -28.53
C ARG A 573 -2.75 -25.04 -30.07
N THR A 574 -1.87 -24.22 -30.61
CA THR A 574 -1.68 -23.99 -32.04
C THR A 574 -0.23 -23.61 -32.31
N ASP A 575 0.14 -23.60 -33.59
CA ASP A 575 1.44 -23.09 -34.03
C ASP A 575 1.61 -21.60 -33.69
N VAL A 576 2.75 -21.25 -33.08
CA VAL A 576 3.14 -19.87 -32.71
C VAL A 576 3.34 -18.98 -33.94
N LYS A 577 3.58 -19.55 -35.13
CA LYS A 577 3.61 -18.81 -36.41
C LYS A 577 2.41 -17.89 -36.58
N TYR A 578 1.22 -18.37 -36.24
CA TYR A 578 -0.02 -17.58 -36.36
C TYR A 578 -0.10 -16.40 -35.38
N LEU A 579 0.67 -16.44 -34.28
CA LEU A 579 0.81 -15.30 -33.36
C LEU A 579 1.74 -14.25 -33.97
N PHE A 580 2.89 -14.66 -34.55
CA PHE A 580 3.75 -13.75 -35.31
C PHE A 580 3.02 -13.11 -36.50
N GLU A 581 2.14 -13.85 -37.18
CA GLU A 581 1.30 -13.28 -38.24
C GLU A 581 0.35 -12.17 -37.76
N GLN A 582 0.11 -12.02 -36.45
CA GLN A 582 -0.67 -10.87 -35.95
C GLN A 582 0.07 -9.54 -36.12
N PHE A 583 1.41 -9.51 -36.23
CA PHE A 583 2.15 -8.29 -36.55
C PHE A 583 1.74 -7.70 -37.90
N LYS A 584 1.33 -8.54 -38.87
CA LYS A 584 0.84 -8.09 -40.18
C LYS A 584 -0.48 -7.30 -40.10
N LYS A 585 -1.18 -7.38 -38.96
CA LYS A 585 -2.43 -6.66 -38.69
C LYS A 585 -2.22 -5.36 -37.92
N PHE A 586 -0.99 -5.05 -37.52
CA PHE A 586 -0.68 -3.80 -36.84
C PHE A 586 -0.89 -2.64 -37.82
N THR A 587 -1.62 -1.61 -37.40
CA THR A 587 -1.60 -0.32 -38.10
C THR A 587 -0.21 0.30 -37.96
N PRO A 588 0.17 1.28 -38.80
CA PRO A 588 1.47 1.94 -38.71
C PRO A 588 1.77 2.55 -37.32
N GLU A 589 0.75 2.91 -36.55
CA GLU A 589 0.86 3.52 -35.22
C GLU A 589 1.01 2.49 -34.09
N ASN A 590 0.60 1.23 -34.32
CA ASN A 590 0.68 0.21 -33.29
C ASN A 590 2.14 -0.09 -32.96
N LEU A 591 2.44 -0.01 -31.67
CA LEU A 591 3.76 -0.31 -31.08
C LEU A 591 3.75 -1.65 -30.35
N PHE A 592 2.63 -1.94 -29.68
CA PHE A 592 2.45 -3.13 -28.86
C PHE A 592 1.20 -3.89 -29.26
N GLY A 593 1.18 -5.20 -29.04
CA GLY A 593 -0.02 -6.03 -29.12
C GLY A 593 -0.25 -6.79 -27.82
N LEU A 594 -1.40 -6.61 -27.19
CA LEU A 594 -1.78 -7.26 -25.93
C LEU A 594 -3.24 -7.68 -25.95
N ALA A 595 -3.56 -8.74 -25.21
CA ALA A 595 -4.93 -9.21 -25.02
C ALA A 595 -5.64 -8.44 -23.89
N PRO A 596 -6.99 -8.38 -23.90
CA PRO A 596 -7.74 -7.79 -22.80
C PRO A 596 -7.54 -8.58 -21.51
N GLU A 597 -7.53 -7.88 -20.38
CA GLU A 597 -7.57 -8.50 -19.05
C GLU A 597 -8.95 -9.12 -18.80
N LEU A 598 -8.98 -10.42 -18.51
CA LEU A 598 -10.20 -11.23 -18.39
C LEU A 598 -10.74 -11.29 -16.95
N THR A 599 -10.16 -10.52 -16.02
CA THR A 599 -10.66 -10.36 -14.65
C THR A 599 -11.06 -8.91 -14.36
N PRO A 600 -11.91 -8.65 -13.35
CA PRO A 600 -12.30 -7.29 -12.99
C PRO A 600 -11.23 -6.50 -12.20
N VAL A 601 -9.94 -6.87 -12.27
CA VAL A 601 -8.87 -6.19 -11.53
C VAL A 601 -8.82 -4.69 -11.80
N TYR A 602 -8.96 -4.26 -13.06
CA TYR A 602 -8.96 -2.83 -13.36
C TYR A 602 -10.30 -2.16 -13.09
N ARG A 603 -11.41 -2.91 -13.06
CA ARG A 603 -12.68 -2.40 -12.49
C ARG A 603 -12.48 -2.03 -11.03
N HIS A 604 -11.75 -2.85 -10.28
CA HIS A 604 -11.38 -2.59 -8.90
C HIS A 604 -10.42 -1.40 -8.78
N ILE A 605 -9.28 -1.41 -9.47
CA ILE A 605 -8.27 -0.34 -9.37
C ILE A 605 -8.86 1.03 -9.74
N LEU A 606 -9.72 1.07 -10.78
CA LEU A 606 -10.32 2.32 -11.27
C LEU A 606 -11.58 2.74 -10.50
N TYR A 607 -11.90 2.17 -9.34
CA TYR A 607 -13.18 2.43 -8.66
C TYR A 607 -13.43 3.94 -8.43
N ARG A 608 -12.41 4.72 -8.02
CA ARG A 608 -12.53 6.18 -7.81
C ARG A 608 -12.86 6.90 -9.11
N TYR A 609 -12.08 6.65 -10.15
CA TYR A 609 -12.30 7.24 -11.46
C TYR A 609 -13.67 6.87 -12.02
N ARG A 610 -14.10 5.61 -11.88
CA ARG A 610 -15.42 5.17 -12.33
C ARG A 610 -16.57 5.76 -11.51
N ALA A 611 -16.37 6.04 -10.23
CA ALA A 611 -17.35 6.75 -9.41
C ALA A 611 -17.53 8.20 -9.88
N THR A 612 -16.44 8.88 -10.23
CA THR A 612 -16.48 10.24 -10.80
C THR A 612 -17.01 10.26 -12.24
N TYR A 613 -16.70 9.23 -13.03
CA TYR A 613 -17.04 9.13 -14.45
C TYR A 613 -17.85 7.85 -14.74
N PRO A 614 -19.12 7.77 -14.28
CA PRO A 614 -19.92 6.53 -14.34
C PRO A 614 -20.25 6.07 -15.76
N LYS A 615 -20.14 6.95 -16.76
CA LYS A 615 -20.32 6.63 -18.18
C LYS A 615 -19.05 6.15 -18.88
N SER A 616 -17.90 6.17 -18.20
CA SER A 616 -16.62 5.77 -18.78
C SER A 616 -16.64 4.29 -19.16
N SER A 617 -15.93 3.96 -20.24
CA SER A 617 -15.73 2.58 -20.67
C SER A 617 -14.59 1.87 -19.93
N PHE A 618 -13.75 2.63 -19.22
CA PHE A 618 -12.59 2.11 -18.52
C PHE A 618 -12.98 1.25 -17.31
N GLY A 619 -12.42 0.04 -17.22
CA GLY A 619 -12.75 -0.95 -16.20
C GLY A 619 -14.11 -1.62 -16.41
N ASN A 620 -14.72 -1.50 -17.59
CA ASN A 620 -15.91 -2.28 -17.95
C ASN A 620 -15.50 -3.56 -18.70
N PRO A 621 -16.33 -4.63 -18.64
CA PRO A 621 -16.06 -5.85 -19.40
C PRO A 621 -15.93 -5.56 -20.89
N TYR A 622 -15.12 -6.37 -21.60
CA TYR A 622 -14.91 -6.20 -23.04
C TYR A 622 -16.25 -6.30 -23.80
N TYR A 623 -17.02 -7.36 -23.52
CA TYR A 623 -18.36 -7.54 -24.07
C TYR A 623 -19.41 -6.95 -23.13
N LEU A 624 -20.07 -5.86 -23.53
CA LEU A 624 -21.19 -5.30 -22.75
C LEU A 624 -22.49 -5.98 -23.16
N SER A 625 -23.28 -6.45 -22.18
CA SER A 625 -24.59 -7.09 -22.41
C SER A 625 -25.51 -6.20 -23.25
N THR A 626 -25.96 -6.71 -24.39
CA THR A 626 -26.91 -6.05 -25.29
C THR A 626 -28.33 -6.27 -24.80
N THR A 627 -28.91 -5.31 -24.08
CA THR A 627 -30.37 -5.20 -24.02
C THR A 627 -30.85 -4.35 -25.21
N SER A 628 -31.76 -4.93 -25.99
CA SER A 628 -32.59 -4.32 -27.06
C SER A 628 -31.92 -3.97 -28.42
N HIS A 629 -32.20 -4.79 -29.43
CA HIS A 629 -32.65 -4.40 -30.79
C HIS A 629 -31.84 -3.35 -31.60
N ARG A 630 -30.56 -3.10 -31.29
CA ARG A 630 -29.68 -2.27 -32.13
C ARG A 630 -28.30 -2.93 -32.34
N LYS A 631 -27.92 -3.03 -33.62
CA LYS A 631 -26.70 -3.65 -34.21
C LYS A 631 -25.35 -3.01 -33.81
N THR A 632 -25.27 -2.21 -32.75
CA THR A 632 -24.00 -1.58 -32.32
C THR A 632 -23.51 -2.24 -31.04
N GLN A 633 -22.64 -3.24 -31.19
CA GLN A 633 -21.94 -3.87 -30.08
C GLN A 633 -21.01 -2.83 -29.44
N LYS A 634 -21.33 -2.40 -28.21
CA LYS A 634 -20.50 -1.46 -27.46
C LYS A 634 -19.49 -2.25 -26.66
N TYR A 635 -18.21 -2.00 -26.88
CA TYR A 635 -17.14 -2.66 -26.13
C TYR A 635 -16.71 -1.81 -24.93
N GLY A 636 -16.45 -2.46 -23.80
CA GLY A 636 -15.75 -1.84 -22.67
C GLY A 636 -14.23 -1.90 -22.84
N TYR A 637 -13.51 -1.37 -21.86
CA TYR A 637 -12.06 -1.51 -21.76
C TYR A 637 -11.70 -2.12 -20.41
N PRO A 638 -11.54 -3.46 -20.30
CA PRO A 638 -11.29 -4.11 -19.03
C PRO A 638 -9.85 -3.94 -18.54
N GLY A 639 -8.98 -3.33 -19.35
CA GLY A 639 -7.53 -3.33 -19.20
C GLY A 639 -6.87 -4.39 -20.07
N LEU A 640 -5.56 -4.53 -19.94
CA LEU A 640 -4.73 -5.45 -20.74
C LEU A 640 -4.00 -6.42 -19.83
N ASN A 641 -3.66 -7.60 -20.34
CA ASN A 641 -2.84 -8.59 -19.63
C ASN A 641 -1.46 -8.73 -20.28
N SER A 642 -0.39 -8.74 -19.49
CA SER A 642 1.01 -8.77 -19.97
C SER A 642 1.59 -10.17 -20.18
N GLY A 643 0.81 -11.24 -20.00
CA GLY A 643 1.31 -12.61 -20.25
C GLY A 643 1.69 -12.91 -21.70
N VAL A 644 1.21 -12.11 -22.64
CA VAL A 644 1.63 -12.12 -24.05
C VAL A 644 1.72 -10.67 -24.53
N VAL A 645 2.95 -10.19 -24.76
CA VAL A 645 3.23 -8.83 -25.25
C VAL A 645 3.98 -8.91 -26.58
N MET A 646 3.32 -8.48 -27.65
CA MET A 646 3.93 -8.33 -28.97
C MET A 646 4.60 -6.96 -29.06
N LEU A 647 5.88 -6.90 -29.47
CA LEU A 647 6.72 -5.70 -29.44
C LEU A 647 7.22 -5.38 -30.85
N GLN A 648 6.87 -4.21 -31.38
CA GLN A 648 7.37 -3.72 -32.66
C GLN A 648 8.50 -2.69 -32.43
N PHE A 649 9.72 -3.19 -32.23
CA PHE A 649 10.86 -2.44 -31.72
C PHE A 649 11.29 -1.26 -32.58
N ASP A 650 11.31 -1.42 -33.91
CA ASP A 650 11.61 -0.33 -34.85
C ASP A 650 10.68 0.88 -34.63
N ARG A 651 9.38 0.62 -34.46
CA ARG A 651 8.38 1.67 -34.21
C ARG A 651 8.43 2.20 -32.78
N ILE A 652 8.67 1.34 -31.79
CA ILE A 652 8.84 1.77 -30.39
C ILE A 652 10.01 2.76 -30.29
N ARG A 653 11.15 2.44 -30.92
CA ARG A 653 12.34 3.31 -30.97
C ARG A 653 12.05 4.64 -31.67
N ALA A 654 11.24 4.63 -32.72
CA ALA A 654 10.89 5.83 -33.49
C ALA A 654 9.78 6.69 -32.83
N SER A 655 9.02 6.14 -31.87
CA SER A 655 7.85 6.82 -31.30
C SER A 655 8.22 7.85 -30.25
N LYS A 656 8.20 9.12 -30.66
CA LYS A 656 8.32 10.26 -29.73
C LYS A 656 7.22 10.23 -28.66
N LEU A 657 5.98 9.89 -29.03
CA LEU A 657 4.86 9.82 -28.08
C LEU A 657 5.13 8.79 -26.97
N TYR A 658 5.63 7.60 -27.34
CA TYR A 658 5.96 6.58 -26.34
C TYR A 658 7.12 7.01 -25.44
N ALA A 659 8.19 7.57 -26.03
CA ALA A 659 9.31 8.10 -25.26
C ALA A 659 8.89 9.18 -24.26
N GLU A 660 8.00 10.10 -24.65
CA GLU A 660 7.43 11.10 -23.74
C GLU A 660 6.54 10.45 -22.67
N SER A 661 5.76 9.42 -23.01
CA SER A 661 4.87 8.72 -22.07
C SER A 661 5.61 8.02 -20.93
N LEU A 662 6.90 7.71 -21.11
CA LEU A 662 7.77 7.11 -20.10
C LEU A 662 8.39 8.14 -19.13
N LYS A 663 8.18 9.45 -19.33
CA LYS A 663 8.68 10.48 -18.41
C LYS A 663 7.83 10.59 -17.15
N PHE A 664 8.47 10.90 -16.03
CA PHE A 664 7.84 10.97 -14.71
C PHE A 664 6.60 11.86 -14.68
N GLU A 665 6.67 13.06 -15.24
CA GLU A 665 5.57 14.02 -15.23
C GLU A 665 4.35 13.49 -15.97
N ASN A 666 4.55 12.77 -17.08
CA ASN A 666 3.47 12.22 -17.89
C ASN A 666 2.86 10.98 -17.23
N VAL A 667 3.68 10.09 -16.66
CA VAL A 667 3.19 8.95 -15.87
C VAL A 667 2.39 9.44 -14.66
N LYS A 668 2.90 10.46 -13.96
CA LYS A 668 2.19 11.10 -12.85
C LYS A 668 0.86 11.71 -13.30
N GLN A 669 0.84 12.45 -14.40
CA GLN A 669 -0.39 13.03 -14.93
C GLN A 669 -1.43 11.97 -15.31
N LEU A 670 -1.01 10.86 -15.93
CA LEU A 670 -1.91 9.76 -16.26
C LEU A 670 -2.48 9.10 -15.00
N THR A 671 -1.64 8.78 -14.03
CA THR A 671 -2.06 8.13 -12.79
C THR A 671 -2.97 9.02 -11.96
N ASP A 672 -2.68 10.32 -11.86
CA ASP A 672 -3.56 11.32 -11.24
C ASP A 672 -4.92 11.41 -11.96
N LYS A 673 -4.91 11.55 -13.30
CA LYS A 673 -6.12 11.66 -14.14
C LYS A 673 -7.07 10.48 -13.93
N TYR A 674 -6.52 9.28 -13.83
CA TYR A 674 -7.29 8.04 -13.68
C TYR A 674 -7.42 7.57 -12.23
N SER A 675 -6.98 8.38 -11.25
CA SER A 675 -6.95 7.99 -9.83
C SER A 675 -6.38 6.59 -9.62
N PHE A 676 -5.33 6.27 -10.38
CA PHE A 676 -4.84 4.92 -10.59
C PHE A 676 -3.66 4.62 -9.68
N LYS A 677 -3.73 3.52 -8.93
CA LYS A 677 -2.59 2.96 -8.20
C LYS A 677 -2.48 1.48 -8.53
N GLY A 678 -1.41 1.13 -9.23
CA GLY A 678 -1.13 -0.22 -9.72
C GLY A 678 -0.28 -1.06 -8.77
N HIS A 679 -0.14 -2.33 -9.11
CA HIS A 679 0.73 -3.31 -8.45
C HIS A 679 1.23 -4.43 -9.37
N LEU A 680 0.92 -4.39 -10.67
CA LEU A 680 1.21 -5.42 -11.66
C LEU A 680 2.26 -4.97 -12.70
N GLY A 681 3.01 -3.91 -12.40
CA GLY A 681 4.17 -3.50 -13.20
C GLY A 681 3.79 -2.95 -14.59
N ASP A 682 4.42 -3.51 -15.63
CA ASP A 682 4.19 -3.15 -17.03
C ASP A 682 2.72 -3.26 -17.46
N GLN A 683 2.00 -4.25 -16.96
CA GLN A 683 0.59 -4.48 -17.26
C GLN A 683 -0.27 -3.26 -16.95
N ASP A 684 0.02 -2.61 -15.82
CA ASP A 684 -0.69 -1.43 -15.37
C ASP A 684 -0.41 -0.22 -16.26
N PHE A 685 0.85 -0.03 -16.63
CA PHE A 685 1.24 1.04 -17.53
C PHE A 685 0.64 0.83 -18.93
N PHE A 686 0.71 -0.36 -19.50
CA PHE A 686 0.07 -0.67 -20.78
C PHE A 686 -1.44 -0.45 -20.73
N THR A 687 -2.08 -0.80 -19.61
CA THR A 687 -3.51 -0.57 -19.41
C THR A 687 -3.88 0.91 -19.50
N LEU A 688 -3.13 1.79 -18.83
CA LEU A 688 -3.32 3.24 -18.91
C LEU A 688 -2.96 3.78 -20.31
N LEU A 689 -1.82 3.37 -20.85
CA LEU A 689 -1.33 3.80 -22.15
C LEU A 689 -2.33 3.45 -23.27
N GLY A 690 -2.86 2.23 -23.27
CA GLY A 690 -3.82 1.77 -24.28
C GLY A 690 -5.22 2.38 -24.14
N TYR A 691 -5.55 2.90 -22.96
CA TYR A 691 -6.80 3.66 -22.78
C TYR A 691 -6.62 5.12 -23.22
N GLU A 692 -5.52 5.77 -22.85
CA GLU A 692 -5.24 7.15 -23.23
C GLU A 692 -4.89 7.30 -24.72
N PHE A 693 -4.06 6.40 -25.24
CA PHE A 693 -3.51 6.42 -26.59
C PHE A 693 -3.80 5.09 -27.31
N PRO A 694 -5.07 4.80 -27.63
CA PRO A 694 -5.49 3.50 -28.16
C PRO A 694 -4.80 3.12 -29.48
N ALA A 695 -4.32 4.10 -30.26
CA ALA A 695 -3.56 3.85 -31.50
C ALA A 695 -2.22 3.13 -31.26
N LEU A 696 -1.65 3.19 -30.05
CA LEU A 696 -0.37 2.52 -29.75
C LEU A 696 -0.54 1.02 -29.49
N ILE A 697 -1.76 0.55 -29.21
CA ILE A 697 -2.04 -0.83 -28.82
C ILE A 697 -2.91 -1.53 -29.86
N TYR A 698 -2.37 -2.56 -30.48
CA TYR A 698 -3.14 -3.57 -31.19
C TYR A 698 -3.82 -4.50 -30.16
N ARG A 699 -5.16 -4.53 -30.13
CA ARG A 699 -5.91 -5.41 -29.22
C ARG A 699 -5.93 -6.83 -29.77
N LEU A 700 -5.12 -7.69 -29.16
CA LEU A 700 -5.09 -9.10 -29.47
C LEU A 700 -6.38 -9.77 -28.98
N ASP A 701 -6.89 -10.73 -29.74
CA ASP A 701 -8.05 -11.51 -29.35
C ASP A 701 -7.76 -12.33 -28.08
N CYS A 702 -8.74 -12.44 -27.18
CA CYS A 702 -8.59 -13.17 -25.92
C CYS A 702 -8.20 -14.64 -26.11
N ILE A 703 -8.47 -15.27 -27.27
CA ILE A 703 -8.05 -16.65 -27.56
C ILE A 703 -6.53 -16.85 -27.57
N TRP A 704 -5.77 -15.76 -27.76
CA TRP A 704 -4.32 -15.73 -27.77
C TRP A 704 -3.69 -15.50 -26.41
N ASN A 705 -4.50 -15.22 -25.39
CA ASN A 705 -4.10 -15.14 -24.00
C ASN A 705 -5.32 -15.48 -23.13
N ARG A 706 -5.75 -16.75 -23.19
CA ARG A 706 -6.89 -17.22 -22.42
C ARG A 706 -6.47 -17.42 -20.97
N GLN A 707 -6.56 -16.35 -20.21
CA GLN A 707 -6.30 -16.32 -18.77
C GLN A 707 -7.26 -17.24 -18.01
N LEU A 708 -6.75 -17.91 -16.99
CA LEU A 708 -7.48 -18.90 -16.20
C LEU A 708 -7.71 -18.49 -14.74
N CYS A 709 -7.02 -17.45 -14.26
CA CYS A 709 -7.16 -16.98 -12.89
C CYS A 709 -8.59 -16.54 -12.55
N THR A 710 -9.16 -17.18 -11.54
CA THR A 710 -10.50 -16.86 -11.01
C THR A 710 -10.45 -16.13 -9.67
N TRP A 711 -9.28 -15.69 -9.21
CA TRP A 711 -9.09 -15.07 -7.89
C TRP A 711 -10.14 -13.97 -7.64
N TRP A 712 -10.32 -13.05 -8.57
CA TRP A 712 -11.28 -11.95 -8.44
C TRP A 712 -12.75 -12.38 -8.37
N LYS A 713 -13.11 -13.55 -8.90
CA LYS A 713 -14.47 -14.12 -8.74
C LYS A 713 -14.81 -14.29 -7.27
N GLU A 714 -13.84 -14.75 -6.50
CA GLU A 714 -13.99 -15.05 -5.07
C GLU A 714 -13.67 -13.87 -4.14
N HIS A 715 -13.32 -12.70 -4.70
CA HIS A 715 -12.88 -11.53 -3.95
C HIS A 715 -13.74 -10.30 -4.25
N GLY A 716 -15.07 -10.49 -4.24
CA GLY A 716 -16.05 -9.40 -4.26
C GLY A 716 -16.61 -9.01 -5.63
N TYR A 717 -16.33 -9.80 -6.67
CA TYR A 717 -16.81 -9.51 -8.04
C TYR A 717 -17.54 -10.68 -8.69
N SER A 718 -18.04 -11.65 -7.93
CA SER A 718 -18.72 -12.84 -8.48
C SER A 718 -19.90 -12.50 -9.39
N ASP A 719 -20.59 -11.38 -9.14
CA ASP A 719 -21.75 -10.89 -9.88
C ASP A 719 -21.42 -10.37 -11.30
N VAL A 720 -20.22 -9.85 -11.48
CA VAL A 720 -19.75 -9.30 -12.77
C VAL A 720 -18.66 -10.15 -13.42
N PHE A 721 -18.04 -11.09 -12.69
CA PHE A 721 -16.86 -11.83 -13.11
C PHE A 721 -17.05 -12.51 -14.47
N ASP A 722 -18.16 -13.22 -14.66
CA ASP A 722 -18.39 -13.99 -15.88
C ASP A 722 -18.47 -13.08 -17.14
N GLN A 723 -18.80 -11.80 -17.00
CA GLN A 723 -18.79 -10.83 -18.10
C GLN A 723 -17.35 -10.47 -18.53
N PHE A 724 -16.40 -10.43 -17.59
CA PHE A 724 -14.98 -10.21 -17.87
C PHE A 724 -14.32 -11.49 -18.37
N PHE A 725 -14.65 -12.61 -17.73
CA PHE A 725 -14.02 -13.90 -17.97
C PHE A 725 -14.53 -14.60 -19.23
N HIS A 726 -15.43 -13.99 -19.98
CA HIS A 726 -15.94 -14.53 -21.22
C HIS A 726 -14.92 -14.39 -22.37
N CYS A 727 -14.64 -15.47 -23.08
CA CYS A 727 -13.82 -15.49 -24.29
C CYS A 727 -14.34 -16.56 -25.23
N GLU A 728 -14.76 -16.15 -26.42
CA GLU A 728 -15.31 -17.05 -27.44
C GLU A 728 -14.28 -17.37 -28.51
N GLY A 729 -14.47 -18.51 -29.17
CA GLY A 729 -13.61 -18.99 -30.25
C GLY A 729 -12.68 -20.12 -29.82
N LYS A 730 -11.94 -20.64 -30.80
CA LYS A 730 -10.99 -21.74 -30.57
C LYS A 730 -9.76 -21.21 -29.84
N ILE A 731 -9.62 -21.57 -28.57
CA ILE A 731 -8.49 -21.16 -27.74
C ILE A 731 -7.16 -21.61 -28.37
N LYS A 732 -6.24 -20.66 -28.52
CA LYS A 732 -4.93 -20.85 -29.15
C LYS A 732 -3.80 -20.93 -28.13
N LEU A 733 -3.94 -20.22 -27.02
CA LEU A 733 -2.97 -20.16 -25.93
C LEU A 733 -3.72 -19.99 -24.60
N TYR A 734 -3.49 -20.93 -23.68
CA TYR A 734 -3.97 -20.83 -22.30
C TYR A 734 -2.90 -20.19 -21.43
N HIS A 735 -3.32 -19.36 -20.48
CA HIS A 735 -2.42 -18.69 -19.54
C HIS A 735 -2.81 -19.09 -18.11
N GLY A 736 -1.95 -19.88 -17.47
CA GLY A 736 -2.13 -20.41 -16.12
C GLY A 736 -1.82 -19.41 -15.01
N ASN A 737 -2.18 -18.13 -15.21
CA ASN A 737 -1.91 -17.05 -14.26
C ASN A 737 -2.50 -17.35 -12.86
N CYS A 738 -1.92 -16.74 -11.84
CA CYS A 738 -2.23 -16.99 -10.43
C CYS A 738 -2.05 -18.46 -10.02
N ASN A 739 -1.12 -19.18 -10.66
CA ASN A 739 -0.87 -20.62 -10.46
C ASN A 739 -2.08 -21.51 -10.75
N THR A 740 -2.94 -21.09 -11.69
CA THR A 740 -4.10 -21.88 -12.10
C THR A 740 -3.66 -23.05 -12.98
N ARG A 741 -4.13 -24.26 -12.67
CA ARG A 741 -3.85 -25.44 -13.49
C ARG A 741 -4.44 -25.25 -14.89
N VAL A 742 -3.61 -25.44 -15.91
CA VAL A 742 -4.05 -25.41 -17.31
C VAL A 742 -4.76 -26.73 -17.65
N PRO A 743 -5.96 -26.70 -18.27
CA PRO A 743 -6.66 -27.90 -18.75
C PRO A 743 -5.80 -28.70 -19.72
N GLU A 744 -5.98 -30.02 -19.73
CA GLU A 744 -5.23 -30.94 -20.61
C GLU A 744 -5.60 -30.79 -22.09
#